data_AF-A0A7V9DQH0-F1
#
_entry.id   AF-A0A7V9DQH0-F1
#
_cell.length_a   1.000
_cell.length_b   1.000
_cell.length_c   1.000
_cell.angle_alpha   90.00
_cell.angle_beta   90.00
_cell.angle_gamma   90.00
#
_symmetry.space_group_name_H-M   'P 1'
#
loop_
_entity.id
_entity.type
_entity.pdbx_description
1 polymer ?
#
loop_
_entity_poly.entity_id
_entity_poly.type
_entity_poly.pdbx_seq_one_letter_code
_entity_poly.pdbx_strand_id
1 'polypeptide(L)'
;MVAERDEPSRRRSDGRAPPHNLDAEASVLGAMLLSRDAVDAVTEFGLKPGDFYRPANQHIFDAIGSLYTSGEPVDTITVADALRREDLLDSVGGTEALHQLQNATPAISSAKHYAKIVTDTATLRRLIRAASDIAEMAYSGPDDVTKTVDQAEQKVFEIGDEKAADTTRAMTDLISQGMDLLEERYERGVSITGAPTGFHDLDDLLAGLQPSTLNIVGARPAMGKTAFGLGIAVNIAQQLHQPVLVFSLEMGHDELTQRILASEARVDSKRITTGNLSESDWAKIGQAIGRLEVPLFLDDNPRVTVMEIRAKARRLKARHGSLALIVIDYLQLMSTGGGAENRQLEVSEISRNLKVLARELETPILALSQLSRNLESRSDKRPMLSDLRESGCLAAGTRLLRADTNAEVTLGELVETGERDVPVWSLDEQWRLVPATLTHAFPSGVKSVFRMRLASGRLIEATENHRFRTVDGWVSLDRLEIGSRLAVPRRLDGPEHVKPMDPDEIVLLAHLLGDGCVLARQPVHYTNADPANLDVVERAACRRFGITARRVQQSRWWHSYLPSPHHLTHGRRNPIAAWWDGLGLHDLRSWQKFIPDPVHALPREQLALFLRHLWATDGSLTITRSGAPVRLYYSSTSRRLIDGLQQLLLRFDIQSRVTTVMKGEYCPNYQLRIDGVEHQRRFLTRIGVHGTRGGKVPECLALLDGRVANPNVDTIPQTVRPWVIDALARAGMSHRALAEAIGELYCGSYMLGSERRPREMRRQRLGRIADALESKVLAALADSDVLWDRVVSIEPLGEQPVFDATVLTTHNFVANGVMAHNSLEQDADVVMFLYRDEVYDRDSPDKGSAEVIVAKHRSGPIGSKRLVWLAQSTRFENAARRADI
;
A
#
# COMPACT_ATOMS: atom_id res chain seq x y z
N MET A 1 -32.81 -60.95 39.99
CA MET A 1 -33.88 -60.00 39.64
C MET A 1 -33.39 -58.59 39.95
N VAL A 2 -32.82 -57.92 38.95
CA VAL A 2 -32.64 -56.47 38.94
C VAL A 2 -33.02 -56.03 37.53
N ALA A 3 -33.99 -55.13 37.45
CA ALA A 3 -34.68 -54.74 36.24
C ALA A 3 -33.79 -53.94 35.29
N GLU A 4 -33.66 -54.42 34.04
CA GLU A 4 -33.16 -53.64 32.91
C GLU A 4 -34.15 -52.50 32.62
N ARG A 5 -33.65 -51.26 32.63
CA ARG A 5 -34.33 -50.12 32.04
C ARG A 5 -33.87 -50.00 30.59
N ASP A 6 -34.82 -50.14 29.68
CA ASP A 6 -34.69 -49.87 28.25
C ASP A 6 -34.06 -48.48 27.99
N GLU A 7 -32.87 -48.46 27.38
CA GLU A 7 -32.35 -47.28 26.69
C GLU A 7 -32.96 -47.20 25.29
N PRO A 8 -33.46 -46.03 24.84
CA PRO A 8 -34.00 -45.91 23.50
C PRO A 8 -32.88 -46.04 22.47
N SER A 9 -32.93 -47.12 21.70
CA SER A 9 -32.05 -47.37 20.55
C SER A 9 -31.91 -46.12 19.66
N ARG A 10 -30.68 -45.63 19.53
CA ARG A 10 -30.31 -44.61 18.54
C ARG A 10 -30.60 -45.15 17.14
N ARG A 11 -31.70 -44.70 16.53
CA ARG A 11 -31.95 -44.88 15.09
C ARG A 11 -30.75 -44.32 14.32
N ARG A 12 -29.99 -45.20 13.65
CA ARG A 12 -29.02 -44.80 12.62
C ARG A 12 -29.76 -44.04 11.52
N SER A 13 -29.34 -42.82 11.24
CA SER A 13 -30.00 -41.92 10.29
C SER A 13 -29.40 -42.01 8.88
N ASP A 14 -29.63 -43.12 8.17
CA ASP A 14 -29.23 -43.29 6.76
C ASP A 14 -30.26 -42.68 5.78
N GLY A 15 -30.78 -41.47 6.07
CA GLY A 15 -31.84 -40.87 5.25
C GLY A 15 -32.16 -39.40 5.50
N ARG A 16 -31.22 -38.59 5.99
CA ARG A 16 -31.47 -37.15 6.17
C ARG A 16 -31.16 -36.40 4.87
N ALA A 17 -32.20 -35.89 4.20
CA ALA A 17 -32.02 -34.94 3.10
C ALA A 17 -31.45 -33.60 3.63
N PRO A 18 -30.59 -32.91 2.87
CA PRO A 18 -30.13 -31.56 3.24
C PRO A 18 -31.34 -30.62 3.43
N PRO A 19 -31.31 -29.69 4.40
CA PRO A 19 -32.41 -28.73 4.62
C PRO A 19 -32.76 -27.96 3.36
N HIS A 20 -34.02 -27.98 2.97
CA HIS A 20 -34.55 -27.30 1.78
C HIS A 20 -36.03 -26.99 1.95
N ASN A 21 -36.55 -26.04 1.17
CA ASN A 21 -37.97 -25.77 1.08
C ASN A 21 -38.33 -25.44 -0.38
N LEU A 22 -38.81 -26.45 -1.10
CA LEU A 22 -39.09 -26.33 -2.53
C LEU A 22 -40.28 -25.42 -2.83
N ASP A 23 -41.26 -25.36 -1.92
CA ASP A 23 -42.42 -24.50 -2.07
C ASP A 23 -42.03 -23.02 -1.94
N ALA A 24 -41.11 -22.71 -1.03
CA ALA A 24 -40.55 -21.37 -0.89
C ALA A 24 -39.71 -20.98 -2.12
N GLU A 25 -38.85 -21.88 -2.62
CA GLU A 25 -38.09 -21.63 -3.86
C GLU A 25 -39.02 -21.37 -5.05
N ALA A 26 -40.05 -22.19 -5.22
CA ALA A 26 -41.03 -22.01 -6.27
C ALA A 26 -41.80 -20.68 -6.12
N SER A 27 -42.18 -20.33 -4.89
CA SER A 27 -42.91 -19.10 -4.60
C SER A 27 -42.07 -17.84 -4.87
N VAL A 28 -40.76 -17.86 -4.60
CA VAL A 28 -39.84 -16.75 -4.92
C VAL A 28 -39.73 -16.58 -6.43
N LEU A 29 -39.39 -17.63 -7.16
CA LEU A 29 -39.21 -17.56 -8.61
C LEU A 29 -40.51 -17.18 -9.33
N GLY A 30 -41.64 -17.76 -8.92
CA GLY A 30 -42.93 -17.38 -9.47
C GLY A 30 -43.30 -15.93 -9.16
N ALA A 31 -42.97 -15.40 -7.98
CA ALA A 31 -43.21 -13.99 -7.66
C ALA A 31 -42.39 -13.07 -8.57
N MET A 32 -41.13 -13.42 -8.81
CA MET A 32 -40.22 -12.71 -9.72
C MET A 32 -40.68 -12.76 -11.18
N LEU A 33 -41.27 -13.87 -11.63
CA LEU A 33 -41.86 -14.01 -12.97
C LEU A 33 -43.19 -13.25 -13.14
N LEU A 34 -43.85 -12.89 -12.03
CA LEU A 34 -45.14 -12.19 -12.03
C LEU A 34 -45.01 -10.67 -11.84
N SER A 35 -43.97 -10.20 -11.17
CA SER A 35 -43.80 -8.79 -10.85
C SER A 35 -42.34 -8.36 -10.79
N ARG A 36 -42.05 -7.22 -11.43
CA ARG A 36 -40.77 -6.53 -11.31
C ARG A 36 -40.45 -6.12 -9.88
N ASP A 37 -41.43 -5.62 -9.13
CA ASP A 37 -41.23 -5.20 -7.74
C ASP A 37 -40.77 -6.37 -6.84
N ALA A 38 -41.16 -7.61 -7.19
CA ALA A 38 -40.69 -8.80 -6.49
C ALA A 38 -39.23 -9.13 -6.85
N VAL A 39 -38.81 -8.89 -8.10
CA VAL A 39 -37.40 -8.99 -8.51
C VAL A 39 -36.57 -7.98 -7.73
N ASP A 40 -37.03 -6.74 -7.62
CA ASP A 40 -36.37 -5.67 -6.86
C ASP A 40 -36.21 -6.08 -5.39
N ALA A 41 -37.30 -6.50 -4.75
CA ALA A 41 -37.30 -6.86 -3.33
C ALA A 41 -36.43 -8.08 -3.00
N VAL A 42 -36.33 -9.07 -3.90
CA VAL A 42 -35.50 -10.27 -3.71
C VAL A 42 -34.02 -9.97 -4.00
N THR A 43 -33.74 -9.11 -4.99
CA THR A 43 -32.38 -8.67 -5.31
C THR A 43 -31.81 -7.79 -4.19
N GLU A 44 -32.60 -6.85 -3.67
CA GLU A 44 -32.24 -6.02 -2.51
C GLU A 44 -32.03 -6.86 -1.24
N PHE A 45 -32.78 -7.95 -1.09
CA PHE A 45 -32.58 -8.89 0.04
C PHE A 45 -31.26 -9.66 -0.04
N GLY A 46 -30.62 -9.75 -1.23
CA GLY A 46 -29.32 -10.37 -1.41
C GLY A 46 -29.35 -11.89 -1.60
N LEU A 47 -30.45 -12.44 -2.13
CA LEU A 47 -30.53 -13.88 -2.45
C LEU A 47 -29.59 -14.23 -3.61
N LYS A 48 -28.78 -15.28 -3.46
CA LYS A 48 -27.81 -15.72 -4.49
C LYS A 48 -28.32 -16.97 -5.22
N PRO A 49 -27.87 -17.23 -6.46
CA PRO A 49 -28.22 -18.45 -7.20
C PRO A 49 -27.88 -19.72 -6.41
N GLY A 50 -26.71 -19.74 -5.77
CA GLY A 50 -26.28 -20.87 -4.92
C GLY A 50 -27.11 -21.13 -3.66
N ASP A 51 -28.06 -20.25 -3.32
CA ASP A 51 -28.99 -20.44 -2.19
C ASP A 51 -30.17 -21.36 -2.54
N PHE A 52 -30.44 -21.63 -3.82
CA PHE A 52 -31.47 -22.59 -4.20
C PHE A 52 -30.93 -24.02 -4.10
N TYR A 53 -31.75 -24.94 -3.56
CA TYR A 53 -31.40 -26.35 -3.44
C TYR A 53 -31.45 -27.07 -4.79
N ARG A 54 -32.44 -26.74 -5.64
CA ARG A 54 -32.58 -27.34 -6.98
C ARG A 54 -31.71 -26.61 -8.00
N PRO A 55 -30.81 -27.30 -8.74
CA PRO A 55 -30.01 -26.69 -9.80
C PRO A 55 -30.85 -25.95 -10.86
N ALA A 56 -32.00 -26.52 -11.24
CA ALA A 56 -32.92 -25.87 -12.17
C ALA A 56 -33.36 -24.47 -11.68
N ASN A 57 -33.64 -24.33 -10.38
CA ASN A 57 -34.03 -23.06 -9.79
C ASN A 57 -32.86 -22.05 -9.74
N GLN A 58 -31.62 -22.52 -9.63
CA GLN A 58 -30.42 -21.67 -9.72
C GLN A 58 -30.33 -21.02 -11.10
N HIS A 59 -30.43 -21.84 -12.16
CA HIS A 59 -30.37 -21.36 -13.54
C HIS A 59 -31.52 -20.41 -13.88
N ILE A 60 -32.73 -20.68 -13.40
CA ILE A 60 -33.88 -19.79 -13.60
C ILE A 60 -33.65 -18.45 -12.89
N PHE A 61 -33.13 -18.45 -11.65
CA PHE A 61 -32.81 -17.23 -10.92
C PHE A 61 -31.71 -16.41 -11.63
N ASP A 62 -30.65 -17.06 -12.11
CA ASP A 62 -29.58 -16.43 -12.87
C ASP A 62 -30.10 -15.78 -14.16
N ALA A 63 -30.96 -16.48 -14.90
CA ALA A 63 -31.58 -15.95 -16.12
C ALA A 63 -32.46 -14.73 -15.82
N ILE A 64 -33.26 -14.77 -14.75
CA ILE A 64 -34.07 -13.63 -14.29
C ILE A 64 -33.17 -12.43 -13.95
N GLY A 65 -32.10 -12.64 -13.17
CA GLY A 65 -31.16 -11.59 -12.79
C GLY A 65 -30.44 -10.96 -13.98
N SER A 66 -30.08 -11.77 -14.98
CA SER A 66 -29.42 -11.32 -16.20
C SER A 66 -30.33 -10.44 -17.06
N LEU A 67 -31.58 -10.88 -17.28
CA LEU A 67 -32.59 -10.10 -17.99
C LEU A 67 -32.88 -8.77 -17.28
N TYR A 68 -33.06 -8.82 -15.96
CA TYR A 68 -33.29 -7.65 -15.13
C TYR A 68 -32.14 -6.62 -15.23
N THR A 69 -30.89 -7.09 -15.18
CA THR A 69 -29.69 -6.23 -15.30
C THR A 69 -29.58 -5.59 -16.69
N SER A 70 -30.00 -6.31 -17.74
CA SER A 70 -30.05 -5.79 -19.11
C SER A 70 -31.23 -4.85 -19.38
N GLY A 71 -32.11 -4.64 -18.40
CA GLY A 71 -33.32 -3.80 -18.53
C GLY A 71 -34.43 -4.44 -19.36
N GLU A 72 -34.35 -5.73 -19.65
CA GLU A 72 -35.37 -6.49 -20.37
C GLU A 72 -36.51 -6.90 -19.43
N PRO A 73 -37.77 -7.00 -19.92
CA PRO A 73 -38.88 -7.47 -19.11
C PRO A 73 -38.68 -8.92 -18.68
N VAL A 74 -38.91 -9.20 -17.40
CA VAL A 74 -38.83 -10.54 -16.82
C VAL A 74 -40.21 -11.18 -16.82
N ASP A 75 -40.42 -12.16 -17.69
CA ASP A 75 -41.62 -12.99 -17.74
C ASP A 75 -41.28 -14.41 -18.19
N THR A 76 -42.27 -15.31 -18.23
CA THR A 76 -42.06 -16.71 -18.60
C THR A 76 -41.54 -16.89 -20.02
N ILE A 77 -41.85 -15.99 -20.94
CA ILE A 77 -41.43 -16.05 -22.35
C ILE A 77 -39.99 -15.58 -22.47
N THR A 78 -39.64 -14.43 -21.88
CA THR A 78 -38.28 -13.87 -21.96
C THR A 78 -37.27 -14.73 -21.22
N VAL A 79 -37.64 -15.28 -20.06
CA VAL A 79 -36.80 -16.22 -19.31
C VAL A 79 -36.61 -17.53 -20.07
N ALA A 80 -37.66 -18.05 -20.72
CA ALA A 80 -37.53 -19.24 -21.57
C ALA A 80 -36.58 -19.00 -22.76
N ASP A 81 -36.62 -17.83 -23.38
CA ASP A 81 -35.72 -17.48 -24.49
C ASP A 81 -34.27 -17.30 -24.02
N ALA A 82 -34.05 -16.64 -22.87
CA ALA A 82 -32.73 -16.54 -22.24
C ALA A 82 -32.14 -17.93 -21.94
N LEU A 83 -32.91 -18.82 -21.30
CA LEU A 83 -32.47 -20.18 -21.02
C LEU A 83 -32.25 -21.03 -22.28
N ARG A 84 -32.99 -20.76 -23.37
CA ARG A 84 -32.77 -21.43 -24.66
C ARG A 84 -31.49 -20.98 -25.34
N ARG A 85 -31.15 -19.69 -25.26
CA ARG A 85 -29.88 -19.16 -25.80
C ARG A 85 -28.65 -19.80 -25.16
N GLU A 86 -28.77 -20.22 -23.90
CA GLU A 86 -27.70 -20.88 -23.15
C GLU A 86 -27.78 -22.42 -23.16
N ASP A 87 -28.70 -23.01 -23.93
CA ASP A 87 -28.93 -24.47 -23.99
C ASP A 87 -29.31 -25.12 -22.64
N LEU A 88 -29.94 -24.32 -21.75
CA LEU A 88 -30.34 -24.75 -20.41
C LEU A 88 -31.85 -25.02 -20.28
N LEU A 89 -32.67 -24.60 -21.25
CA LEU A 89 -34.14 -24.69 -21.18
C LEU A 89 -34.65 -26.12 -20.95
N ASP A 90 -34.06 -27.12 -21.60
CA ASP A 90 -34.47 -28.51 -21.43
C ASP A 90 -34.05 -29.06 -20.05
N SER A 91 -32.92 -28.59 -19.51
CA SER A 91 -32.41 -29.02 -18.20
C SER A 91 -33.24 -28.49 -17.02
N VAL A 92 -33.96 -27.37 -17.21
CA VAL A 92 -34.86 -26.82 -16.21
C VAL A 92 -36.29 -27.39 -16.27
N GLY A 93 -36.58 -28.27 -17.23
CA GLY A 93 -37.92 -28.86 -17.43
C GLY A 93 -38.79 -28.14 -18.46
N GLY A 94 -38.20 -27.36 -19.35
CA GLY A 94 -38.89 -26.68 -20.44
C GLY A 94 -39.75 -25.50 -19.99
N THR A 95 -40.55 -24.97 -20.92
CA THR A 95 -41.46 -23.84 -20.65
C THR A 95 -42.57 -24.20 -19.66
N GLU A 96 -42.94 -25.48 -19.57
CA GLU A 96 -43.95 -25.97 -18.63
C GLU A 96 -43.52 -25.74 -17.17
N ALA A 97 -42.24 -25.95 -16.84
CA ALA A 97 -41.71 -25.71 -15.50
C ALA A 97 -41.83 -24.23 -15.08
N LEU A 98 -41.57 -23.28 -15.99
CA LEU A 98 -41.71 -21.85 -15.72
C LEU A 98 -43.17 -21.45 -15.44
N HIS A 99 -44.13 -22.03 -16.18
CA HIS A 99 -45.55 -21.81 -15.91
C HIS A 99 -46.00 -22.44 -14.58
N GLN A 100 -45.43 -23.59 -14.19
CA GLN A 100 -45.69 -24.18 -12.89
C GLN A 100 -45.18 -23.31 -11.74
N LEU A 101 -43.97 -22.74 -11.87
CA LEU A 101 -43.43 -21.78 -10.89
C LEU A 101 -44.32 -20.54 -10.77
N GLN A 102 -44.74 -19.98 -11.91
CA GLN A 102 -45.65 -18.83 -11.95
C GLN A 102 -46.97 -19.10 -11.21
N ASN A 103 -47.52 -20.30 -11.35
CA ASN A 103 -48.78 -20.70 -10.70
C ASN A 103 -48.61 -21.11 -9.22
N ALA A 104 -47.39 -21.41 -8.78
CA ALA A 104 -47.11 -21.87 -7.42
C ALA A 104 -47.07 -20.74 -6.38
N THR A 105 -46.93 -19.47 -6.81
CA THR A 105 -46.79 -18.32 -5.91
C THR A 105 -48.13 -17.91 -5.28
N PRO A 106 -48.29 -18.03 -3.94
CA PRO A 106 -49.55 -17.68 -3.27
C PRO A 106 -49.76 -16.16 -3.17
N ALA A 107 -48.69 -15.40 -2.94
CA ALA A 107 -48.73 -13.94 -2.81
C ALA A 107 -47.41 -13.29 -3.23
N ILE A 108 -47.46 -12.44 -4.26
CA ILE A 108 -46.28 -11.72 -4.80
C ILE A 108 -45.65 -10.80 -3.73
N SER A 109 -46.47 -10.13 -2.91
CA SER A 109 -46.00 -9.23 -1.85
C SER A 109 -45.17 -9.91 -0.76
N SER A 110 -45.21 -11.25 -0.67
CA SER A 110 -44.46 -12.04 0.32
C SER A 110 -43.12 -12.55 -0.21
N ALA A 111 -42.66 -12.11 -1.40
CA ALA A 111 -41.41 -12.55 -2.02
C ALA A 111 -40.21 -12.48 -1.06
N LYS A 112 -40.07 -11.39 -0.28
CA LYS A 112 -38.99 -11.22 0.72
C LYS A 112 -39.07 -12.26 1.85
N HIS A 113 -40.28 -12.65 2.26
CA HIS A 113 -40.47 -13.68 3.28
C HIS A 113 -40.06 -15.06 2.75
N TYR A 114 -40.44 -15.40 1.52
CA TYR A 114 -40.02 -16.66 0.90
C TYR A 114 -38.50 -16.70 0.64
N ALA A 115 -37.92 -15.58 0.20
CA ALA A 115 -36.46 -15.44 0.04
C ALA A 115 -35.72 -15.70 1.35
N LYS A 116 -36.23 -15.18 2.47
CA LYS A 116 -35.70 -15.48 3.80
C LYS A 116 -35.70 -16.98 4.11
N ILE A 117 -36.79 -17.70 3.82
CA ILE A 117 -36.86 -19.15 4.04
C ILE A 117 -35.80 -19.88 3.21
N VAL A 118 -35.62 -19.49 1.94
CA VAL A 118 -34.60 -20.08 1.05
C VAL A 118 -33.20 -19.84 1.63
N THR A 119 -32.87 -18.60 2.04
CA THR A 119 -31.59 -18.25 2.67
C THR A 119 -31.35 -18.97 3.99
N ASP A 120 -32.38 -19.10 4.84
CA ASP A 120 -32.27 -19.82 6.12
C ASP A 120 -31.91 -21.31 5.86
N THR A 121 -32.58 -21.96 4.90
CA THR A 121 -32.25 -23.35 4.54
C THR A 121 -30.88 -23.47 3.86
N ALA A 122 -30.46 -22.49 3.06
CA ALA A 122 -29.13 -22.45 2.44
C ALA A 122 -28.02 -22.31 3.49
N THR A 123 -28.24 -21.46 4.50
CA THR A 123 -27.33 -21.29 5.64
C THR A 123 -27.16 -22.59 6.40
N LEU A 124 -28.25 -23.32 6.66
CA LEU A 124 -28.18 -24.65 7.27
C LEU A 124 -27.41 -25.66 6.40
N ARG A 125 -27.56 -25.63 5.07
CA ARG A 125 -26.76 -26.47 4.17
C ARG A 125 -25.28 -26.13 4.19
N ARG A 126 -24.92 -24.84 4.21
CA ARG A 126 -23.52 -24.38 4.36
C ARG A 126 -22.92 -24.83 5.69
N LEU A 127 -23.68 -24.74 6.78
CA LEU A 127 -23.27 -25.24 8.09
C LEU A 127 -23.00 -26.74 8.10
N ILE A 128 -23.86 -27.54 7.46
CA ILE A 128 -23.66 -28.99 7.32
C ILE A 128 -22.39 -29.30 6.53
N ARG A 129 -22.12 -28.56 5.44
CA ARG A 129 -20.90 -28.71 4.65
C ARG A 129 -19.66 -28.37 5.47
N ALA A 130 -19.65 -27.20 6.13
CA ALA A 130 -18.53 -26.82 6.99
C ALA A 130 -18.28 -27.84 8.11
N ALA A 131 -19.34 -28.34 8.76
CA ALA A 131 -19.20 -29.40 9.76
C ALA A 131 -18.62 -30.70 9.19
N SER A 132 -18.98 -31.05 7.95
CA SER A 132 -18.45 -32.24 7.26
C SER A 132 -16.98 -32.06 6.90
N ASP A 133 -16.60 -30.90 6.36
CA ASP A 133 -15.21 -30.55 6.06
C ASP A 133 -14.35 -30.57 7.33
N ILE A 134 -14.83 -29.99 8.42
CA ILE A 134 -14.13 -29.98 9.73
C ILE A 134 -13.96 -31.41 10.25
N ALA A 135 -14.98 -32.26 10.12
CA ALA A 135 -14.87 -33.66 10.49
C ALA A 135 -13.82 -34.39 9.63
N GLU A 136 -13.80 -34.16 8.32
CA GLU A 136 -12.82 -34.75 7.41
C GLU A 136 -11.38 -34.30 7.74
N MET A 137 -11.18 -33.01 8.01
CA MET A 137 -9.90 -32.46 8.48
C MET A 137 -9.43 -33.17 9.75
N ALA A 138 -10.32 -33.38 10.73
CA ALA A 138 -9.99 -34.07 11.97
C ALA A 138 -9.63 -35.54 11.75
N TYR A 139 -10.31 -36.23 10.82
CA TYR A 139 -10.00 -37.62 10.47
C TYR A 139 -8.72 -37.78 9.66
N SER A 140 -8.30 -36.76 8.89
CA SER A 140 -7.12 -36.85 8.02
C SER A 140 -5.77 -36.90 8.74
N GLY A 141 -5.74 -36.64 10.06
CA GLY A 141 -4.53 -36.72 10.89
C GLY A 141 -3.51 -35.62 10.58
N PRO A 142 -3.84 -34.33 10.80
CA PRO A 142 -2.99 -33.21 10.42
C PRO A 142 -1.71 -33.12 11.25
N ASP A 143 -0.60 -32.73 10.61
CA ASP A 143 0.70 -32.51 11.27
C ASP A 143 0.68 -31.34 12.27
N ASP A 144 -0.25 -30.38 12.10
CA ASP A 144 -0.45 -29.22 12.98
C ASP A 144 -1.93 -29.08 13.38
N VAL A 145 -2.22 -29.49 14.61
CA VAL A 145 -3.56 -29.42 15.21
C VAL A 145 -4.01 -27.98 15.36
N THR A 146 -3.12 -27.04 15.65
CA THR A 146 -3.45 -25.62 15.89
C THR A 146 -3.97 -24.99 14.61
N LYS A 147 -3.23 -25.18 13.50
CA LYS A 147 -3.65 -24.70 12.18
C LYS A 147 -4.98 -25.30 11.73
N THR A 148 -5.24 -26.56 12.10
CA THR A 148 -6.52 -27.22 11.77
C THR A 148 -7.69 -26.62 12.57
N VAL A 149 -7.47 -26.29 13.84
CA VAL A 149 -8.46 -25.58 14.67
C VAL A 149 -8.72 -24.19 14.11
N ASP A 150 -7.69 -23.43 13.73
CA ASP A 150 -7.85 -22.10 13.12
C ASP A 150 -8.64 -22.16 11.80
N GLN A 151 -8.37 -23.16 10.96
CA GLN A 151 -9.14 -23.40 9.72
C GLN A 151 -10.59 -23.77 10.00
N ALA A 152 -10.85 -24.55 11.05
CA ALA A 152 -12.19 -24.89 11.48
C ALA A 152 -12.95 -23.65 11.99
N GLU A 153 -12.30 -22.80 12.80
CA GLU A 153 -12.86 -21.54 13.26
C GLU A 153 -13.18 -20.60 12.10
N GLN A 154 -12.28 -20.47 11.12
CA GLN A 154 -12.50 -19.67 9.93
C GLN A 154 -13.70 -20.16 9.11
N LYS A 155 -13.83 -21.48 8.88
CA LYS A 155 -14.97 -22.06 8.14
C LYS A 155 -16.32 -21.81 8.84
N VAL A 156 -16.35 -21.87 10.16
CA VAL A 156 -17.56 -21.53 10.93
C VAL A 156 -17.85 -20.04 10.86
N PHE A 157 -16.81 -19.21 10.87
CA PHE A 157 -16.91 -17.75 10.80
C PHE A 157 -17.47 -17.25 9.45
N GLU A 158 -17.01 -17.82 8.33
CA GLU A 158 -17.48 -17.47 6.97
C GLU A 158 -18.99 -17.63 6.79
N ILE A 159 -19.65 -18.52 7.54
CA ILE A 159 -21.11 -18.70 7.52
C ILE A 159 -21.84 -17.52 8.18
N GLY A 160 -21.20 -16.82 9.13
CA GLY A 160 -21.80 -15.72 9.90
C GLY A 160 -21.67 -14.33 9.26
N ASP A 161 -20.71 -14.12 8.36
CA ASP A 161 -20.31 -12.78 7.86
C ASP A 161 -20.98 -12.39 6.52
N GLU A 162 -21.83 -13.24 5.92
CA GLU A 162 -22.43 -12.97 4.59
C GLU A 162 -23.48 -11.85 4.56
N LYS A 163 -23.83 -11.22 5.68
CA LYS A 163 -24.64 -9.99 5.66
C LYS A 163 -23.77 -8.78 5.35
N ALA A 164 -23.32 -8.67 4.11
CA ALA A 164 -22.88 -7.39 3.56
C ALA A 164 -24.10 -6.45 3.54
N ALA A 165 -24.26 -5.65 4.59
CA ALA A 165 -25.23 -4.57 4.57
C ALA A 165 -24.82 -3.58 3.46
N ASP A 166 -25.75 -3.20 2.58
CA ASP A 166 -25.55 -2.05 1.71
C ASP A 166 -25.28 -0.83 2.59
N THR A 167 -24.07 -0.27 2.46
CA THR A 167 -23.60 0.85 3.28
C THR A 167 -23.90 2.20 2.63
N THR A 168 -24.51 2.18 1.44
CA THR A 168 -24.87 3.38 0.71
C THR A 168 -26.14 3.99 1.30
N ARG A 169 -26.03 5.20 1.86
CA ARG A 169 -27.18 5.95 2.40
C ARG A 169 -27.32 7.28 1.69
N ALA A 170 -28.56 7.73 1.47
CA ALA A 170 -28.82 9.05 0.92
C ALA A 170 -28.38 10.13 1.92
N MET A 171 -27.76 11.20 1.42
CA MET A 171 -27.28 12.32 2.24
C MET A 171 -28.39 12.94 3.08
N THR A 172 -29.62 12.99 2.56
CA THR A 172 -30.80 13.51 3.27
C THR A 172 -31.08 12.75 4.56
N ASP A 173 -30.99 11.42 4.52
CA ASP A 173 -31.28 10.56 5.67
C ASP A 173 -30.18 10.68 6.74
N LEU A 174 -28.92 10.82 6.29
CA LEU A 174 -27.76 11.07 7.15
C LEU A 174 -27.83 12.45 7.83
N ILE A 175 -28.30 13.48 7.13
CA ILE A 175 -28.48 14.82 7.70
C ILE A 175 -29.57 14.79 8.77
N SER A 176 -30.71 14.15 8.53
CA SER A 176 -31.76 14.03 9.54
C SER A 176 -31.26 13.30 10.79
N GLN A 177 -30.61 12.15 10.63
CA GLN A 177 -29.99 11.43 11.75
C GLN A 177 -28.92 12.26 12.48
N GLY A 178 -28.11 13.01 11.71
CA GLY A 178 -27.09 13.89 12.27
C GLY A 178 -27.66 15.07 13.07
N MET A 179 -28.80 15.62 12.64
CA MET A 179 -29.51 16.69 13.35
C MET A 179 -30.12 16.18 14.66
N ASP A 180 -30.75 15.00 14.65
CA ASP A 180 -31.31 14.39 15.87
C ASP A 180 -30.21 14.16 16.93
N LEU A 181 -29.04 13.65 16.51
CA LEU A 181 -27.87 13.47 17.38
C LEU A 181 -27.30 14.80 17.90
N LEU A 182 -27.37 15.87 17.08
CA LEU A 182 -26.89 17.20 17.47
C LEU A 182 -27.84 17.85 18.48
N GLU A 183 -29.15 17.70 18.30
CA GLU A 183 -30.18 18.18 19.22
C GLU A 183 -30.08 17.47 20.57
N GLU A 184 -29.93 16.13 20.58
CA GLU A 184 -29.69 15.35 21.80
C GLU A 184 -28.43 15.81 22.56
N ARG A 185 -27.36 16.16 21.84
CA ARG A 185 -26.13 16.70 22.43
C ARG A 185 -26.31 18.11 22.98
N TYR A 186 -27.04 18.96 22.26
CA TYR A 186 -27.34 20.32 22.68
C TYR A 186 -28.18 20.32 23.98
N GLU A 187 -29.19 19.45 24.07
CA GLU A 187 -30.02 19.29 25.26
C GLU A 187 -29.25 18.76 26.48
N ARG A 188 -28.29 17.85 26.26
CA ARG A 188 -27.47 17.30 27.35
C ARG A 188 -26.42 18.28 27.88
N GLY A 189 -26.00 19.27 27.10
CA GLY A 189 -25.03 20.29 27.52
C GLY A 189 -23.63 19.74 27.86
N VAL A 190 -23.28 18.54 27.37
CA VAL A 190 -22.01 17.86 27.70
C VAL A 190 -20.94 18.20 26.66
N SER A 191 -19.78 18.69 27.10
CA SER A 191 -18.64 19.01 26.23
C SER A 191 -17.90 17.77 25.69
N ILE A 192 -18.02 16.63 26.37
CA ILE A 192 -17.39 15.35 26.04
C ILE A 192 -18.39 14.49 25.27
N THR A 193 -18.06 14.13 24.03
CA THR A 193 -18.95 13.37 23.12
C THR A 193 -18.54 11.90 23.00
N GLY A 194 -17.29 11.56 23.31
CA GLY A 194 -16.76 10.20 23.37
C GLY A 194 -16.64 9.65 24.79
N ALA A 195 -15.90 8.54 24.95
CA ALA A 195 -15.61 7.97 26.26
C ALA A 195 -14.63 8.87 27.05
N PRO A 196 -14.97 9.33 28.26
CA PRO A 196 -14.16 10.30 29.01
C PRO A 196 -12.89 9.65 29.56
N THR A 197 -11.71 10.19 29.23
CA THR A 197 -10.43 9.63 29.68
C THR A 197 -10.21 9.82 31.19
N GLY A 198 -10.89 10.81 31.79
CA GLY A 198 -10.71 11.18 33.20
C GLY A 198 -9.66 12.27 33.41
N PHE A 199 -8.99 12.68 32.33
CA PHE A 199 -8.06 13.80 32.31
C PHE A 199 -8.73 14.99 31.62
N HIS A 200 -9.20 15.97 32.38
CA HIS A 200 -10.02 17.07 31.87
C HIS A 200 -9.37 17.82 30.72
N ASP A 201 -8.10 18.18 30.87
CA ASP A 201 -7.35 18.92 29.85
C ASP A 201 -7.16 18.11 28.55
N LEU A 202 -7.10 16.77 28.66
CA LEU A 202 -7.02 15.87 27.51
C LEU A 202 -8.39 15.67 26.87
N ASP A 203 -9.43 15.51 27.68
CA ASP A 203 -10.82 15.40 27.23
C ASP A 203 -11.29 16.69 26.55
N ASP A 204 -10.84 17.86 26.98
CA ASP A 204 -11.09 19.14 26.30
C ASP A 204 -10.46 19.19 24.90
N LEU A 205 -9.34 18.48 24.70
CA LEU A 205 -8.63 18.43 23.42
C LEU A 205 -9.19 17.34 22.48
N LEU A 206 -9.64 16.21 23.02
CA LEU A 206 -10.12 15.06 22.26
C LEU A 206 -11.65 15.00 22.15
N ALA A 207 -12.38 15.74 22.99
CA ALA A 207 -13.80 15.54 23.27
C ALA A 207 -14.12 14.11 23.76
N GLY A 208 -13.17 13.48 24.46
CA GLY A 208 -13.19 12.05 24.83
C GLY A 208 -12.77 11.11 23.69
N LEU A 209 -12.59 9.83 23.99
CA LEU A 209 -12.25 8.82 22.98
C LEU A 209 -13.47 8.47 22.14
N GLN A 210 -13.43 8.87 20.86
CA GLN A 210 -14.57 8.72 19.97
C GLN A 210 -14.83 7.25 19.57
N PRO A 211 -16.09 6.82 19.42
CA PRO A 211 -16.43 5.53 18.83
C PRO A 211 -15.73 5.29 17.49
N SER A 212 -15.46 4.03 17.15
CA SER A 212 -14.87 3.66 15.86
C SER A 212 -13.45 4.20 15.60
N THR A 213 -12.74 4.65 16.64
CA THR A 213 -11.37 5.18 16.53
C THR A 213 -10.29 4.23 17.05
N LEU A 214 -9.12 4.27 16.42
CA LEU A 214 -7.88 3.68 16.89
C LEU A 214 -6.99 4.79 17.46
N ASN A 215 -6.74 4.70 18.77
CA ASN A 215 -5.97 5.66 19.54
C ASN A 215 -4.66 4.99 19.97
N ILE A 216 -3.52 5.53 19.56
CA ILE A 216 -2.21 4.98 19.91
C ILE A 216 -1.55 5.84 20.97
N VAL A 217 -1.05 5.23 22.04
CA VAL A 217 -0.23 5.89 23.07
C VAL A 217 1.19 5.33 23.02
N GLY A 218 2.13 6.16 22.56
CA GLY A 218 3.55 5.86 22.49
C GLY A 218 4.30 6.33 23.73
N ALA A 219 5.10 5.47 24.36
CA ALA A 219 6.03 5.91 25.41
C ALA A 219 7.30 5.07 25.47
N ARG A 220 8.38 5.63 26.02
CA ARG A 220 9.58 4.87 26.41
C ARG A 220 9.34 4.05 27.68
N PRO A 221 10.14 2.99 27.94
CA PRO A 221 10.09 2.27 29.21
C PRO A 221 10.16 3.21 30.42
N ALA A 222 9.49 2.84 31.52
CA ALA A 222 9.40 3.61 32.76
C ALA A 222 8.66 4.96 32.71
N MET A 223 8.18 5.40 31.53
CA MET A 223 7.37 6.63 31.41
C MET A 223 5.97 6.51 32.01
N GLY A 224 5.49 5.29 32.30
CA GLY A 224 4.15 5.06 32.87
C GLY A 224 3.08 4.66 31.86
N LYS A 225 3.45 4.18 30.67
CA LYS A 225 2.53 3.75 29.59
C LYS A 225 1.35 2.90 30.08
N THR A 226 1.62 1.80 30.78
CA THR A 226 0.61 0.89 31.33
C THR A 226 -0.26 1.57 32.38
N ALA A 227 0.34 2.39 33.27
CA ALA A 227 -0.39 3.12 34.29
C ALA A 227 -1.37 4.14 33.69
N PHE A 228 -0.98 4.80 32.60
CA PHE A 228 -1.84 5.71 31.86
C PHE A 228 -3.03 4.97 31.23
N GLY A 229 -2.77 3.86 30.52
CA GLY A 229 -3.82 3.05 29.90
C GLY A 229 -4.80 2.44 30.91
N LEU A 230 -4.30 1.89 32.02
CA LEU A 230 -5.13 1.36 33.11
C LEU A 230 -5.94 2.45 33.81
N GLY A 231 -5.37 3.64 34.02
CA GLY A 231 -6.07 4.77 34.61
C GLY A 231 -7.29 5.18 33.77
N ILE A 232 -7.12 5.28 32.45
CA ILE A 232 -8.21 5.55 31.51
C ILE A 232 -9.26 4.43 31.55
N ALA A 233 -8.84 3.17 31.52
CA ALA A 233 -9.73 2.01 31.54
C ALA A 233 -10.62 1.97 32.79
N VAL A 234 -10.01 2.18 33.97
CA VAL A 234 -10.73 2.21 35.26
C VAL A 234 -11.69 3.39 35.31
N ASN A 235 -11.26 4.59 34.89
CA ASN A 235 -12.12 5.77 34.88
C ASN A 235 -13.35 5.57 33.98
N ILE A 236 -13.17 5.04 32.77
CA ILE A 236 -14.29 4.79 31.84
C ILE A 236 -15.24 3.75 32.40
N ALA A 237 -14.71 2.65 32.98
CA ALA A 237 -15.54 1.62 33.60
C ALA A 237 -16.35 2.16 34.79
N GLN A 238 -15.77 3.07 35.58
CA GLN A 238 -16.44 3.74 36.71
C GLN A 238 -17.49 4.76 36.27
N GLN A 239 -17.19 5.61 35.29
CA GLN A 239 -18.08 6.69 34.90
C GLN A 239 -19.24 6.23 34.02
N LEU A 240 -18.98 5.33 33.07
CA LEU A 240 -20.00 4.86 32.13
C LEU A 240 -20.75 3.62 32.62
N HIS A 241 -20.22 2.90 33.62
CA HIS A 241 -20.73 1.59 34.04
C HIS A 241 -20.93 0.61 32.88
N GLN A 242 -20.09 0.72 31.85
CA GLN A 242 -20.10 -0.10 30.65
C GLN A 242 -18.84 -0.97 30.59
N PRO A 243 -18.91 -2.17 29.98
CA PRO A 243 -17.77 -3.06 29.90
C PRO A 243 -16.53 -2.41 29.28
N VAL A 244 -15.38 -2.60 29.92
CA VAL A 244 -14.06 -2.26 29.39
C VAL A 244 -13.22 -3.52 29.35
N LEU A 245 -12.57 -3.79 28.22
CA LEU A 245 -11.76 -4.98 28.01
C LEU A 245 -10.29 -4.60 27.86
N VAL A 246 -9.42 -5.15 28.70
CA VAL A 246 -7.97 -4.88 28.70
C VAL A 246 -7.22 -6.16 28.36
N PHE A 247 -6.43 -6.11 27.29
CA PHE A 247 -5.48 -7.14 26.91
C PHE A 247 -4.08 -6.72 27.35
N SER A 248 -3.45 -7.54 28.18
CA SER A 248 -2.07 -7.35 28.63
C SER A 248 -1.22 -8.51 28.13
N LEU A 249 -0.31 -8.20 27.22
CA LEU A 249 0.60 -9.15 26.59
C LEU A 249 1.93 -9.29 27.34
N GLU A 250 2.26 -8.34 28.23
CA GLU A 250 3.51 -8.30 28.98
C GLU A 250 3.35 -8.70 30.45
N MET A 251 2.21 -8.34 31.07
CA MET A 251 1.99 -8.49 32.51
C MET A 251 0.80 -9.41 32.80
N GLY A 252 0.94 -10.27 33.81
CA GLY A 252 -0.12 -11.18 34.26
C GLY A 252 -1.22 -10.48 35.07
N HIS A 253 -2.35 -11.17 35.27
CA HIS A 253 -3.50 -10.64 36.03
C HIS A 253 -3.15 -10.11 37.43
N ASP A 254 -2.28 -10.81 38.16
CA ASP A 254 -1.91 -10.42 39.54
C ASP A 254 -1.19 -9.07 39.57
N GLU A 255 -0.27 -8.83 38.63
CA GLU A 255 0.49 -7.57 38.57
C GLU A 255 -0.41 -6.40 38.16
N LEU A 256 -1.30 -6.61 37.19
CA LEU A 256 -2.29 -5.61 36.78
C LEU A 256 -3.22 -5.25 37.92
N THR A 257 -3.74 -6.26 38.63
CA THR A 257 -4.66 -6.07 39.76
C THR A 257 -3.99 -5.31 40.89
N GLN A 258 -2.74 -5.66 41.24
CA GLN A 258 -1.97 -4.92 42.24
C GLN A 258 -1.78 -3.45 41.86
N ARG A 259 -1.49 -3.15 40.58
CA ARG A 259 -1.32 -1.77 40.10
C ARG A 259 -2.62 -0.98 40.10
N ILE A 260 -3.72 -1.58 39.66
CA ILE A 260 -5.06 -0.96 39.72
C ILE A 260 -5.39 -0.63 41.18
N LEU A 261 -5.19 -1.59 42.09
CA LEU A 261 -5.45 -1.42 43.51
C LEU A 261 -4.56 -0.34 44.16
N ALA A 262 -3.26 -0.34 43.86
CA ALA A 262 -2.32 0.66 44.35
C ALA A 262 -2.69 2.08 43.88
N SER A 263 -3.05 2.20 42.59
CA SER A 263 -3.51 3.44 41.99
C SER A 263 -4.80 3.94 42.65
N GLU A 264 -5.79 3.06 42.85
CA GLU A 264 -7.11 3.45 43.36
C GLU A 264 -7.15 3.68 44.89
N ALA A 265 -6.39 2.89 45.64
CA ALA A 265 -6.22 3.06 47.09
C ALA A 265 -5.27 4.21 47.46
N ARG A 266 -4.48 4.72 46.50
CA ARG A 266 -3.40 5.69 46.74
C ARG A 266 -2.43 5.18 47.82
N VAL A 267 -2.02 3.93 47.68
CA VAL A 267 -1.05 3.24 48.54
C VAL A 267 0.22 2.97 47.74
N ASP A 268 1.37 3.01 48.41
CA ASP A 268 2.66 2.72 47.78
C ASP A 268 2.65 1.30 47.17
N SER A 269 2.92 1.23 45.87
CA SER A 269 2.93 -0.04 45.12
C SER A 269 3.90 -1.05 45.72
N LYS A 270 5.05 -0.62 46.27
CA LYS A 270 6.01 -1.54 46.92
C LYS A 270 5.43 -2.15 48.17
N ARG A 271 4.61 -1.42 48.94
CA ARG A 271 3.98 -1.94 50.15
C ARG A 271 2.93 -2.99 49.83
N ILE A 272 2.15 -2.77 48.76
CA ILE A 272 1.19 -3.76 48.27
C ILE A 272 1.90 -5.03 47.80
N THR A 273 2.97 -4.90 46.99
CA THR A 273 3.72 -6.07 46.50
C THR A 273 4.46 -6.82 47.61
N THR A 274 5.01 -6.13 48.62
CA THR A 274 5.72 -6.76 49.74
C THR A 274 4.80 -7.26 50.86
N GLY A 275 3.51 -6.90 50.83
CA GLY A 275 2.55 -7.19 51.90
C GLY A 275 2.78 -6.40 53.19
N ASN A 276 3.73 -5.46 53.22
CA ASN A 276 4.03 -4.64 54.40
C ASN A 276 3.07 -3.44 54.49
N LEU A 277 1.80 -3.74 54.77
CA LEU A 277 0.70 -2.79 54.81
C LEU A 277 0.38 -2.38 56.25
N SER A 278 0.26 -1.06 56.48
CA SER A 278 -0.25 -0.55 57.76
C SER A 278 -1.76 -0.75 57.86
N GLU A 279 -2.34 -0.66 59.08
CA GLU A 279 -3.80 -0.67 59.25
C GLU A 279 -4.49 0.42 58.41
N SER A 280 -3.84 1.59 58.27
CA SER A 280 -4.35 2.67 57.42
C SER A 280 -4.35 2.32 55.93
N ASP A 281 -3.38 1.53 55.47
CA ASP A 281 -3.31 1.07 54.08
C ASP A 281 -4.40 0.04 53.80
N TRP A 282 -4.65 -0.88 54.75
CA TRP A 282 -5.77 -1.82 54.68
C TRP A 282 -7.13 -1.13 54.59
N ALA A 283 -7.35 -0.06 55.36
CA ALA A 283 -8.58 0.73 55.29
C ALA A 283 -8.76 1.38 53.91
N LYS A 284 -7.70 1.96 53.34
CA LYS A 284 -7.72 2.55 51.98
C LYS A 284 -7.97 1.51 50.90
N ILE A 285 -7.37 0.33 51.03
CA ILE A 285 -7.56 -0.80 50.11
C ILE A 285 -9.01 -1.28 50.15
N GLY A 286 -9.60 -1.44 51.34
CA GLY A 286 -11.02 -1.81 51.48
C GLY A 286 -11.96 -0.82 50.79
N GLN A 287 -11.70 0.48 50.92
CA GLN A 287 -12.45 1.52 50.22
C GLN A 287 -12.23 1.51 48.70
N ALA A 288 -11.04 1.14 48.23
CA ALA A 288 -10.74 1.01 46.80
C ALA A 288 -11.47 -0.19 46.18
N ILE A 289 -11.54 -1.33 46.87
CA ILE A 289 -12.25 -2.52 46.40
C ILE A 289 -13.71 -2.19 46.09
N GLY A 290 -14.40 -1.46 46.97
CA GLY A 290 -15.79 -1.03 46.72
C GLY A 290 -15.93 -0.11 45.50
N ARG A 291 -14.92 0.71 45.18
CA ARG A 291 -14.90 1.56 43.97
C ARG A 291 -14.53 0.80 42.71
N LEU A 292 -13.98 -0.41 42.84
CA LEU A 292 -13.57 -1.28 41.74
C LEU A 292 -14.65 -2.34 41.41
N GLU A 293 -15.84 -2.26 42.00
CA GLU A 293 -17.03 -3.01 41.57
C GLU A 293 -17.58 -2.46 40.24
N VAL A 294 -16.79 -2.61 39.18
CA VAL A 294 -17.07 -2.08 37.83
C VAL A 294 -16.89 -3.17 36.79
N PRO A 295 -17.52 -3.05 35.60
CA PRO A 295 -17.40 -4.06 34.54
C PRO A 295 -16.05 -3.95 33.79
N LEU A 296 -14.94 -4.15 34.49
CA LEU A 296 -13.59 -4.19 33.95
C LEU A 296 -13.13 -5.64 33.77
N PHE A 297 -12.80 -6.03 32.55
CA PHE A 297 -12.38 -7.39 32.19
C PHE A 297 -10.93 -7.40 31.74
N LEU A 298 -10.11 -8.28 32.33
CA LEU A 298 -8.68 -8.39 32.06
C LEU A 298 -8.36 -9.72 31.37
N ASP A 299 -7.54 -9.67 30.33
CA ASP A 299 -7.04 -10.82 29.59
C ASP A 299 -5.52 -10.74 29.50
N ASP A 300 -4.81 -11.74 30.01
CA ASP A 300 -3.34 -11.74 30.08
C ASP A 300 -2.68 -12.74 29.12
N ASN A 301 -3.41 -13.19 28.08
CA ASN A 301 -2.86 -14.12 27.10
C ASN A 301 -1.66 -13.47 26.36
N PRO A 302 -0.43 -14.00 26.49
CA PRO A 302 0.77 -13.37 25.95
C PRO A 302 0.90 -13.45 24.42
N ARG A 303 0.04 -14.24 23.76
CA ARG A 303 0.06 -14.42 22.30
C ARG A 303 -1.34 -14.25 21.68
N VAL A 304 -2.05 -13.19 22.05
CA VAL A 304 -3.37 -12.92 21.49
C VAL A 304 -3.28 -12.43 20.04
N THR A 305 -4.11 -12.99 19.17
CA THR A 305 -4.29 -12.54 17.77
C THR A 305 -5.42 -11.52 17.66
N VAL A 306 -5.49 -10.74 16.58
CA VAL A 306 -6.61 -9.79 16.37
C VAL A 306 -7.97 -10.52 16.30
N MET A 307 -7.99 -11.75 15.78
CA MET A 307 -9.21 -12.56 15.70
C MET A 307 -9.70 -13.01 17.08
N GLU A 308 -8.79 -13.39 17.98
CA GLU A 308 -9.14 -13.70 19.37
C GLU A 308 -9.69 -12.47 20.11
N ILE A 309 -9.05 -11.30 19.93
CA ILE A 309 -9.53 -10.03 20.48
C ILE A 309 -10.96 -9.77 19.97
N ARG A 310 -11.17 -9.90 18.66
CA ARG A 310 -12.49 -9.73 18.02
C ARG A 310 -13.54 -10.67 18.62
N ALA A 311 -13.23 -11.96 18.75
CA ALA A 311 -14.15 -12.96 19.29
C ALA A 311 -14.53 -12.66 20.75
N LYS A 312 -13.56 -12.30 21.61
CA LYS A 312 -13.80 -11.94 23.01
C LYS A 312 -14.60 -10.65 23.13
N ALA A 313 -14.24 -9.62 22.36
CA ALA A 313 -14.94 -8.34 22.36
C ALA A 313 -16.40 -8.46 21.86
N ARG A 314 -16.64 -9.19 20.75
CA ARG A 314 -18.00 -9.48 20.26
C ARG A 314 -18.84 -10.21 21.31
N ARG A 315 -18.28 -11.23 21.96
CA ARG A 315 -18.97 -12.00 23.00
C ARG A 315 -19.35 -11.12 24.20
N LEU A 316 -18.46 -10.23 24.61
CA LEU A 316 -18.70 -9.32 25.72
C LEU A 316 -19.76 -8.28 25.36
N LYS A 317 -19.67 -7.65 24.17
CA LYS A 317 -20.67 -6.72 23.65
C LYS A 317 -22.04 -7.38 23.51
N ALA A 318 -22.12 -8.62 23.04
CA ALA A 318 -23.38 -9.36 22.93
C ALA A 318 -24.02 -9.67 24.30
N ARG A 319 -23.21 -9.94 25.33
CA ARG A 319 -23.70 -10.23 26.69
C ARG A 319 -24.20 -8.98 27.42
N HIS A 320 -23.53 -7.85 27.23
CA HIS A 320 -23.78 -6.62 28.00
C HIS A 320 -24.46 -5.50 27.18
N GLY A 321 -24.69 -5.70 25.88
CA GLY A 321 -25.30 -4.74 24.97
C GLY A 321 -24.33 -3.72 24.37
N SER A 322 -23.31 -3.30 25.13
CA SER A 322 -22.30 -2.33 24.69
C SER A 322 -20.89 -2.67 25.18
N LEU A 323 -19.90 -1.99 24.62
CA LEU A 323 -18.49 -2.06 24.99
C LEU A 323 -17.90 -0.65 24.89
N ALA A 324 -17.41 -0.12 26.00
CA ALA A 324 -16.99 1.28 26.09
C ALA A 324 -15.56 1.51 25.59
N LEU A 325 -14.66 0.55 25.83
CA LEU A 325 -13.25 0.66 25.45
C LEU A 325 -12.60 -0.72 25.34
N ILE A 326 -11.69 -0.86 24.37
CA ILE A 326 -10.71 -1.96 24.32
C ILE A 326 -9.32 -1.36 24.52
N VAL A 327 -8.54 -1.88 25.48
CA VAL A 327 -7.15 -1.50 25.72
C VAL A 327 -6.23 -2.66 25.35
N ILE A 328 -5.11 -2.38 24.68
CA ILE A 328 -4.11 -3.38 24.30
C ILE A 328 -2.72 -2.91 24.75
N ASP A 329 -2.09 -3.63 25.68
CA ASP A 329 -0.75 -3.36 26.20
C ASP A 329 0.21 -4.54 25.92
N TYR A 330 1.11 -4.51 24.94
CA TYR A 330 1.30 -3.48 23.91
C TYR A 330 1.37 -4.11 22.52
N LEU A 331 1.05 -3.30 21.51
CA LEU A 331 0.75 -3.74 20.15
C LEU A 331 1.85 -4.61 19.51
N GLN A 332 3.12 -4.34 19.81
CA GLN A 332 4.28 -5.07 19.25
C GLN A 332 4.45 -6.52 19.78
N LEU A 333 3.65 -6.98 20.75
CA LEU A 333 3.65 -8.36 21.25
C LEU A 333 2.56 -9.25 20.64
N MET A 334 1.67 -8.68 19.83
CA MET A 334 0.61 -9.44 19.16
C MET A 334 1.18 -10.33 18.03
N SER A 335 0.51 -11.47 17.80
CA SER A 335 0.86 -12.45 16.77
C SER A 335 -0.15 -12.40 15.61
N THR A 336 0.32 -12.63 14.38
CA THR A 336 -0.53 -12.75 13.17
C THR A 336 -0.78 -14.20 12.72
N GLY A 337 -0.36 -15.21 13.50
CA GLY A 337 -0.65 -16.63 13.20
C GLY A 337 0.13 -17.24 12.02
N GLY A 338 0.97 -16.46 11.33
CA GLY A 338 1.89 -16.92 10.28
C GLY A 338 3.31 -17.13 10.81
N GLY A 339 4.03 -18.13 10.27
CA GLY A 339 5.43 -18.38 10.60
C GLY A 339 6.35 -17.18 10.32
N ALA A 340 7.39 -17.04 11.14
CA ALA A 340 8.25 -15.88 11.31
C ALA A 340 8.89 -15.31 10.03
N GLU A 341 8.22 -14.39 9.33
CA GLU A 341 8.86 -13.45 8.41
C GLU A 341 8.22 -12.06 8.55
N ASN A 342 8.98 -11.09 9.07
CA ASN A 342 8.65 -9.66 9.24
C ASN A 342 7.62 -9.27 10.33
N ARG A 343 8.03 -9.33 11.61
CA ARG A 343 7.39 -8.66 12.78
C ARG A 343 6.97 -7.19 12.55
N GLN A 344 7.61 -6.54 11.60
CA GLN A 344 7.41 -5.15 11.23
C GLN A 344 6.34 -4.94 10.13
N LEU A 345 6.03 -5.97 9.32
CA LEU A 345 4.82 -6.05 8.48
C LEU A 345 3.62 -6.41 9.36
N GLU A 346 3.81 -7.32 10.32
CA GLU A 346 2.78 -7.72 11.29
C GLU A 346 2.21 -6.51 12.02
N VAL A 347 3.04 -5.58 12.52
CA VAL A 347 2.57 -4.38 13.24
C VAL A 347 1.71 -3.45 12.38
N SER A 348 2.03 -3.26 11.09
CA SER A 348 1.20 -2.47 10.16
C SER A 348 -0.16 -3.14 9.94
N GLU A 349 -0.13 -4.44 9.67
CA GLU A 349 -1.33 -5.23 9.43
C GLU A 349 -2.22 -5.30 10.69
N ILE A 350 -1.62 -5.47 11.86
CA ILE A 350 -2.28 -5.42 13.17
C ILE A 350 -2.96 -4.06 13.34
N SER A 351 -2.27 -2.95 13.09
CA SER A 351 -2.85 -1.60 13.22
C SER A 351 -4.07 -1.41 12.30
N ARG A 352 -3.98 -1.84 11.03
CA ARG A 352 -5.10 -1.81 10.09
C ARG A 352 -6.27 -2.69 10.56
N ASN A 353 -5.99 -3.92 10.99
CA ASN A 353 -7.00 -4.85 11.46
C ASN A 353 -7.68 -4.37 12.74
N LEU A 354 -6.94 -3.71 13.64
CA LEU A 354 -7.50 -3.05 14.82
C LEU A 354 -8.39 -1.86 14.43
N LYS A 355 -8.02 -1.06 13.43
CA LYS A 355 -8.89 0.03 12.95
C LYS A 355 -10.19 -0.50 12.34
N VAL A 356 -10.14 -1.60 11.59
CA VAL A 356 -11.33 -2.29 11.08
C VAL A 356 -12.18 -2.78 12.24
N LEU A 357 -11.57 -3.43 13.23
CA LEU A 357 -12.27 -3.91 14.43
C LEU A 357 -12.94 -2.79 15.22
N ALA A 358 -12.28 -1.64 15.38
CA ALA A 358 -12.83 -0.49 16.06
C ALA A 358 -14.14 -0.01 15.39
N ARG A 359 -14.13 0.07 14.06
CA ARG A 359 -15.32 0.45 13.26
C ARG A 359 -16.43 -0.59 13.34
N GLU A 360 -16.07 -1.86 13.24
CA GLU A 360 -17.01 -2.98 13.32
C GLU A 360 -17.74 -3.03 14.68
N LEU A 361 -17.01 -2.79 15.76
CA LEU A 361 -17.57 -2.80 17.10
C LEU A 361 -18.15 -1.44 17.53
N GLU A 362 -17.98 -0.38 16.74
CA GLU A 362 -18.34 0.99 17.12
C GLU A 362 -17.76 1.38 18.49
N THR A 363 -16.55 0.90 18.80
CA THR A 363 -15.90 1.03 20.11
C THR A 363 -14.50 1.62 19.92
N PRO A 364 -14.08 2.61 20.73
CA PRO A 364 -12.70 3.09 20.70
C PRO A 364 -11.73 1.98 21.10
N ILE A 365 -10.60 1.88 20.41
CA ILE A 365 -9.47 1.03 20.77
C ILE A 365 -8.31 1.92 21.21
N LEU A 366 -7.76 1.65 22.39
CA LEU A 366 -6.55 2.28 22.93
C LEU A 366 -5.39 1.27 22.87
N ALA A 367 -4.52 1.44 21.88
CA ALA A 367 -3.35 0.59 21.71
C ALA A 367 -2.10 1.28 22.29
N LEU A 368 -1.48 0.65 23.27
CA LEU A 368 -0.22 1.11 23.84
C LEU A 368 0.93 0.63 22.95
N SER A 369 1.91 1.50 22.72
CA SER A 369 3.06 1.23 21.85
C SER A 369 4.36 1.68 22.50
N GLN A 370 5.40 0.87 22.37
CA GLN A 370 6.74 1.22 22.85
C GLN A 370 7.50 2.02 21.78
N LEU A 371 8.16 3.12 22.20
CA LEU A 371 8.94 3.97 21.29
C LEU A 371 10.36 3.45 21.07
N SER A 372 10.94 3.82 19.92
CA SER A 372 12.34 3.52 19.55
C SER A 372 13.35 4.04 20.59
N ARG A 373 14.48 3.33 20.75
CA ARG A 373 15.60 3.74 21.62
C ARG A 373 16.35 4.97 21.08
N ASN A 374 16.26 5.24 19.78
CA ASN A 374 16.94 6.37 19.11
C ASN A 374 16.49 7.74 19.64
N LEU A 375 15.33 7.81 20.31
CA LEU A 375 14.89 9.01 20.99
C LEU A 375 15.91 9.50 22.03
N GLU A 376 16.66 8.60 22.68
CA GLU A 376 17.58 8.92 23.77
C GLU A 376 18.87 9.59 23.31
N SER A 377 19.23 9.49 22.03
CA SER A 377 20.43 10.13 21.47
C SER A 377 20.20 11.57 21.03
N ARG A 378 18.94 12.06 21.03
CA ARG A 378 18.62 13.45 20.68
C ARG A 378 18.89 14.39 21.84
N SER A 379 19.20 15.65 21.50
CA SER A 379 19.28 16.74 22.48
C SER A 379 17.92 17.01 23.12
N ASP A 380 16.86 17.08 22.32
CA ASP A 380 15.47 17.08 22.80
C ASP A 380 14.90 15.66 22.78
N LYS A 381 14.55 15.17 23.96
CA LYS A 381 14.04 13.81 24.19
C LYS A 381 12.51 13.74 24.12
N ARG A 382 11.83 14.84 23.76
CA ARG A 382 10.39 14.85 23.53
C ARG A 382 10.02 13.95 22.34
N PRO A 383 9.11 12.97 22.53
CA PRO A 383 8.66 12.13 21.46
C PRO A 383 7.95 12.90 20.36
N MET A 384 8.18 12.48 19.13
CA MET A 384 7.53 12.94 17.91
C MET A 384 7.01 11.73 17.12
N LEU A 385 6.18 11.98 16.10
CA LEU A 385 5.56 10.93 15.28
C LEU A 385 6.58 9.93 14.73
N SER A 386 7.80 10.37 14.42
CA SER A 386 8.88 9.50 13.98
C SER A 386 9.48 8.58 15.04
N ASP A 387 9.07 8.67 16.31
CA ASP A 387 9.58 7.80 17.39
C ASP A 387 8.67 6.60 17.68
N LEU A 388 7.38 6.71 17.31
CA LEU A 388 6.50 5.55 17.10
C LEU A 388 7.00 4.66 15.97
N ARG A 389 7.86 5.25 15.12
CA ARG A 389 8.41 4.67 13.93
C ARG A 389 9.75 4.00 14.25
N GLU A 390 9.79 2.71 13.96
CA GLU A 390 10.93 2.12 13.25
C GLU A 390 10.73 2.26 11.73
N SER A 391 10.02 3.28 11.24
CA SER A 391 9.78 3.54 9.81
C SER A 391 10.93 4.31 9.19
N GLY A 392 11.35 3.89 8.01
CA GLY A 392 12.42 4.58 7.31
C GLY A 392 12.00 5.83 6.59
N CYS A 393 13.00 6.65 6.31
CA CYS A 393 12.90 7.94 5.66
C CYS A 393 13.85 7.98 4.46
N LEU A 394 13.62 8.94 3.57
CA LEU A 394 14.41 9.18 2.37
C LEU A 394 15.18 10.49 2.50
N ALA A 395 16.32 10.61 1.83
CA ALA A 395 17.09 11.85 1.84
C ALA A 395 16.34 12.99 1.09
N ALA A 396 16.61 14.24 1.45
CA ALA A 396 15.98 15.43 0.84
C ALA A 396 16.01 15.44 -0.69
N GLY A 397 17.15 15.03 -1.27
CA GLY A 397 17.38 14.99 -2.72
C GLY A 397 16.71 13.82 -3.44
N THR A 398 15.92 13.01 -2.74
CA THR A 398 15.16 11.92 -3.35
C THR A 398 14.04 12.49 -4.19
N ARG A 399 14.00 12.07 -5.45
CA ARG A 399 13.09 12.50 -6.50
C ARG A 399 11.93 11.52 -6.64
N LEU A 400 10.73 12.03 -6.45
CA LEU A 400 9.48 11.31 -6.65
C LEU A 400 9.02 11.49 -8.09
N LEU A 401 8.55 10.40 -8.70
CA LEU A 401 8.03 10.43 -10.06
C LEU A 401 6.54 10.82 -10.07
N ARG A 402 6.22 12.00 -10.62
CA ARG A 402 4.84 12.46 -10.71
C ARG A 402 4.07 11.72 -11.82
N ALA A 403 2.80 11.40 -11.57
CA ALA A 403 1.92 10.76 -12.55
C ALA A 403 1.31 11.76 -13.55
N ASP A 404 1.10 12.99 -13.10
CA ASP A 404 0.48 14.05 -13.91
C ASP A 404 1.32 14.47 -15.13
N THR A 405 2.64 14.51 -14.96
CA THR A 405 3.59 15.11 -15.91
C THR A 405 4.73 14.18 -16.28
N ASN A 406 4.88 13.05 -15.58
CA ASN A 406 6.07 12.19 -15.62
C ASN A 406 7.38 12.93 -15.28
N ALA A 407 7.31 14.16 -14.73
CA ALA A 407 8.48 14.85 -14.21
C ALA A 407 8.87 14.29 -12.83
N GLU A 408 10.06 14.66 -12.38
CA GLU A 408 10.56 14.32 -11.05
C GLU A 408 10.52 15.55 -10.14
N VAL A 409 10.01 15.40 -8.91
CA VAL A 409 10.04 16.45 -7.88
C VAL A 409 10.76 15.91 -6.63
N THR A 410 11.64 16.70 -6.02
CA THR A 410 12.34 16.25 -4.81
C THR A 410 11.44 16.35 -3.57
N LEU A 411 11.68 15.50 -2.58
CA LEU A 411 11.04 15.62 -1.27
C LEU A 411 11.32 16.97 -0.60
N GLY A 412 12.53 17.50 -0.77
CA GLY A 412 12.89 18.84 -0.30
C GLY A 412 12.02 19.94 -0.93
N GLU A 413 11.90 19.94 -2.27
CA GLU A 413 11.05 20.91 -2.99
C GLU A 413 9.57 20.79 -2.58
N LEU A 414 9.03 19.58 -2.40
CA LEU A 414 7.65 19.39 -1.94
C LEU A 414 7.40 19.99 -0.55
N VAL A 415 8.36 19.85 0.37
CA VAL A 415 8.24 20.45 1.70
C VAL A 415 8.39 21.96 1.66
N GLU A 416 9.33 22.49 0.87
CA GLU A 416 9.56 23.93 0.73
C GLU A 416 8.38 24.66 0.08
N THR A 417 7.79 24.05 -0.95
CA THR A 417 6.62 24.60 -1.66
C THR A 417 5.32 24.40 -0.91
N GLY A 418 5.24 23.38 -0.04
CA GLY A 418 4.02 23.00 0.66
C GLY A 418 2.94 22.42 -0.24
N GLU A 419 3.30 21.96 -1.45
CA GLU A 419 2.37 21.33 -2.39
C GLU A 419 1.72 20.09 -1.76
N ARG A 420 0.42 19.94 -1.95
CA ARG A 420 -0.39 18.84 -1.42
C ARG A 420 -1.14 18.15 -2.54
N ASP A 421 -1.56 16.92 -2.27
CA ASP A 421 -2.34 16.09 -3.19
C ASP A 421 -1.69 15.89 -4.57
N VAL A 422 -0.38 15.68 -4.56
CA VAL A 422 0.45 15.50 -5.75
C VAL A 422 0.24 14.10 -6.33
N PRO A 423 -0.16 13.95 -7.61
CA PRO A 423 -0.24 12.65 -8.25
C PRO A 423 1.15 12.05 -8.45
N VAL A 424 1.40 10.87 -7.87
CA VAL A 424 2.65 10.12 -8.00
C VAL A 424 2.41 8.73 -8.55
N TRP A 425 3.39 8.18 -9.25
CA TRP A 425 3.34 6.79 -9.67
C TRP A 425 3.55 5.87 -8.48
N SER A 426 2.66 4.89 -8.34
CA SER A 426 2.66 3.88 -7.30
C SER A 426 2.43 2.49 -7.87
N LEU A 427 2.68 1.46 -7.07
CA LEU A 427 2.52 0.06 -7.46
C LEU A 427 1.31 -0.55 -6.74
N ASP A 428 0.40 -1.15 -7.51
CA ASP A 428 -0.73 -1.90 -6.96
C ASP A 428 -0.35 -3.34 -6.54
N GLU A 429 -1.34 -4.10 -6.07
CA GLU A 429 -1.17 -5.49 -5.64
C GLU A 429 -0.81 -6.45 -6.79
N GLN A 430 -1.10 -6.08 -8.04
CA GLN A 430 -0.78 -6.83 -9.26
C GLN A 430 0.52 -6.38 -9.91
N TRP A 431 1.33 -5.59 -9.20
CA TRP A 431 2.59 -5.02 -9.68
C TRP A 431 2.44 -4.16 -10.95
N ARG A 432 1.30 -3.47 -11.10
CA ARG A 432 1.08 -2.46 -12.13
C ARG A 432 1.32 -1.07 -11.58
N LEU A 433 1.85 -0.20 -12.43
CA LEU A 433 2.03 1.20 -12.08
C LEU A 433 0.70 1.93 -12.23
N VAL A 434 0.23 2.54 -11.15
CA VAL A 434 -1.02 3.29 -11.08
C VAL A 434 -0.78 4.67 -10.48
N PRO A 435 -1.52 5.70 -10.91
CA PRO A 435 -1.49 7.01 -10.26
C PRO A 435 -2.07 6.89 -8.84
N ALA A 436 -1.41 7.53 -7.88
CA ALA A 436 -1.86 7.63 -6.50
C ALA A 436 -1.62 9.03 -5.95
N THR A 437 -2.44 9.47 -5.00
CA THR A 437 -2.33 10.81 -4.42
C THR A 437 -1.37 10.82 -3.23
N LEU A 438 -0.27 11.55 -3.37
CA LEU A 438 0.60 11.94 -2.27
C LEU A 438 0.01 13.17 -1.59
N THR A 439 -0.49 13.01 -0.36
CA THR A 439 -1.19 14.09 0.35
C THR A 439 -0.23 15.19 0.81
N HIS A 440 0.92 14.81 1.36
CA HIS A 440 1.96 15.74 1.79
C HIS A 440 3.30 15.02 1.99
N ALA A 441 4.39 15.78 1.84
CA ALA A 441 5.72 15.44 2.32
C ALA A 441 6.04 16.26 3.57
N PHE A 442 6.89 15.74 4.46
CA PHE A 442 7.28 16.43 5.70
C PHE A 442 8.69 16.05 6.15
N PRO A 443 9.41 16.95 6.85
CA PRO A 443 10.73 16.66 7.39
C PRO A 443 10.62 15.67 8.56
N SER A 444 11.55 14.72 8.62
CA SER A 444 11.63 13.68 9.66
C SER A 444 12.93 13.77 10.48
N GLY A 445 13.55 14.95 10.50
CA GLY A 445 14.76 15.25 11.26
C GLY A 445 16.05 14.85 10.53
N VAL A 446 17.12 14.66 11.30
CA VAL A 446 18.43 14.21 10.81
C VAL A 446 18.64 12.77 11.26
N LYS A 447 18.95 11.86 10.32
CA LYS A 447 19.14 10.43 10.60
C LYS A 447 20.34 9.88 9.80
N SER A 448 20.88 8.74 10.24
CA SER A 448 21.88 7.99 9.46
C SER A 448 21.28 7.49 8.15
N VAL A 449 21.91 7.84 7.04
CA VAL A 449 21.48 7.53 5.67
C VAL A 449 22.50 6.63 4.99
N PHE A 450 22.00 5.73 4.15
CA PHE A 450 22.76 4.79 3.35
C PHE A 450 22.47 5.04 1.88
N ARG A 451 23.52 4.96 1.05
CA ARG A 451 23.41 4.97 -0.40
C ARG A 451 23.32 3.54 -0.91
N MET A 452 22.18 3.21 -1.49
CA MET A 452 21.98 1.94 -2.19
C MET A 452 22.11 2.15 -3.71
N ARG A 453 22.94 1.34 -4.35
CA ARG A 453 23.12 1.33 -5.81
C ARG A 453 22.62 0.01 -6.39
N LEU A 454 21.91 0.11 -7.52
CA LEU A 454 21.40 -1.06 -8.27
C LEU A 454 22.20 -1.32 -9.54
N ALA A 455 22.03 -2.51 -10.13
CA ALA A 455 22.76 -2.95 -11.33
C ALA A 455 22.36 -2.19 -12.60
N SER A 456 21.19 -1.55 -12.64
CA SER A 456 20.84 -0.55 -13.65
C SER A 456 21.60 0.77 -13.52
N GLY A 457 22.32 0.97 -12.41
CA GLY A 457 23.01 2.21 -12.07
C GLY A 457 22.16 3.20 -11.27
N ARG A 458 20.89 2.88 -10.98
CA ARG A 458 20.02 3.66 -10.08
C ARG A 458 20.63 3.79 -8.70
N LEU A 459 20.38 4.94 -8.07
CA LEU A 459 20.91 5.33 -6.77
C LEU A 459 19.78 5.90 -5.92
N ILE A 460 19.64 5.39 -4.71
CA ILE A 460 18.70 5.91 -3.71
C ILE A 460 19.39 6.06 -2.36
N GLU A 461 19.00 7.08 -1.62
CA GLU A 461 19.55 7.42 -0.31
C GLU A 461 18.43 7.37 0.72
N ALA A 462 18.54 6.44 1.66
CA ALA A 462 17.48 6.13 2.61
C ALA A 462 18.05 5.70 3.96
N THR A 463 17.24 5.75 5.01
CA THR A 463 17.63 5.21 6.33
C THR A 463 17.58 3.68 6.33
N GLU A 464 18.29 3.06 7.27
CA GLU A 464 18.39 1.59 7.44
C GLU A 464 17.05 0.86 7.43
N ASN A 465 16.05 1.45 8.06
CA ASN A 465 14.72 0.89 8.20
C ASN A 465 13.76 1.24 7.05
N HIS A 466 14.23 1.92 5.99
CA HIS A 466 13.39 2.26 4.84
C HIS A 466 13.17 1.02 3.98
N ARG A 467 11.91 0.78 3.59
CA ARG A 467 11.51 -0.43 2.88
C ARG A 467 11.43 -0.24 1.37
N PHE A 468 11.86 -1.27 0.66
CA PHE A 468 11.79 -1.37 -0.80
C PHE A 468 11.05 -2.64 -1.22
N ARG A 469 10.38 -2.59 -2.37
CA ARG A 469 9.57 -3.72 -2.85
C ARG A 469 10.48 -4.81 -3.41
N THR A 470 10.49 -5.97 -2.77
CA THR A 470 10.94 -7.25 -3.34
C THR A 470 9.73 -8.02 -3.88
N VAL A 471 9.96 -9.16 -4.55
CA VAL A 471 8.87 -10.01 -5.05
C VAL A 471 8.04 -10.60 -3.91
N ASP A 472 8.71 -10.96 -2.81
CA ASP A 472 8.09 -11.61 -1.65
C ASP A 472 7.44 -10.61 -0.67
N GLY A 473 7.84 -9.33 -0.72
CA GLY A 473 7.33 -8.35 0.23
C GLY A 473 8.08 -7.03 0.23
N TRP A 474 7.72 -6.15 1.16
CA TRP A 474 8.49 -4.94 1.46
C TRP A 474 9.60 -5.28 2.46
N VAL A 475 10.86 -5.02 2.10
CA VAL A 475 12.04 -5.37 2.90
C VAL A 475 12.84 -4.10 3.21
N SER A 476 13.24 -3.94 4.46
CA SER A 476 14.03 -2.79 4.94
C SER A 476 15.47 -2.85 4.45
N LEU A 477 16.09 -1.68 4.27
CA LEU A 477 17.44 -1.53 3.72
C LEU A 477 18.50 -2.32 4.51
N ASP A 478 18.41 -2.37 5.84
CA ASP A 478 19.29 -3.13 6.73
C ASP A 478 19.25 -4.65 6.51
N ARG A 479 18.14 -5.16 5.97
CA ARG A 479 17.94 -6.58 5.63
C ARG A 479 18.26 -6.91 4.19
N LEU A 480 18.50 -5.89 3.35
CA LEU A 480 18.88 -6.11 1.96
C LEU A 480 20.36 -6.48 1.87
N GLU A 481 20.63 -7.62 1.26
CA GLU A 481 21.99 -8.04 0.94
C GLU A 481 22.37 -7.66 -0.49
N ILE A 482 23.67 -7.56 -0.78
CA ILE A 482 24.17 -7.46 -2.16
C ILE A 482 23.68 -8.67 -2.94
N GLY A 483 22.97 -8.44 -4.05
CA GLY A 483 22.30 -9.51 -4.81
C GLY A 483 20.78 -9.53 -4.66
N SER A 484 20.23 -8.88 -3.64
CA SER A 484 18.78 -8.72 -3.46
C SER A 484 18.13 -8.07 -4.67
N ARG A 485 16.87 -8.42 -4.94
CA ARG A 485 16.13 -7.99 -6.14
C ARG A 485 14.98 -7.05 -5.78
N LEU A 486 15.03 -5.83 -6.29
CA LEU A 486 14.09 -4.76 -6.00
C LEU A 486 13.27 -4.40 -7.24
N ALA A 487 12.01 -4.05 -7.03
CA ALA A 487 11.14 -3.55 -8.08
C ALA A 487 11.59 -2.14 -8.52
N VAL A 488 11.83 -2.00 -9.82
CA VAL A 488 12.04 -0.73 -10.51
C VAL A 488 11.09 -0.66 -11.71
N PRO A 489 10.66 0.52 -12.17
CA PRO A 489 9.80 0.63 -13.35
C PRO A 489 10.44 -0.02 -14.60
N ARG A 490 9.72 -0.96 -15.22
CA ARG A 490 10.08 -1.62 -16.48
C ARG A 490 9.55 -0.87 -17.69
N ARG A 491 8.39 -0.26 -17.54
CA ARG A 491 7.75 0.61 -18.50
C ARG A 491 7.10 1.77 -17.76
N LEU A 492 6.83 2.84 -18.47
CA LEU A 492 6.11 3.98 -17.93
C LEU A 492 5.11 4.43 -18.98
N ASP A 493 3.86 4.59 -18.56
CA ASP A 493 2.82 5.10 -19.43
C ASP A 493 3.01 6.59 -19.73
N GLY A 494 2.12 7.14 -20.56
CA GLY A 494 2.06 8.58 -20.76
C GLY A 494 1.72 9.31 -19.46
N PRO A 495 2.15 10.57 -19.32
CA PRO A 495 1.67 11.42 -18.24
C PRO A 495 0.15 11.63 -18.41
N GLU A 496 -0.58 11.83 -17.31
CA GLU A 496 -2.01 12.16 -17.38
C GLU A 496 -2.24 13.46 -18.17
N HIS A 497 -1.34 14.43 -18.03
CA HIS A 497 -1.35 15.70 -18.74
C HIS A 497 -0.24 15.74 -19.79
N VAL A 498 -0.58 15.31 -21.01
CA VAL A 498 0.31 15.44 -22.16
C VAL A 498 0.31 16.89 -22.66
N LYS A 499 1.50 17.49 -22.76
CA LYS A 499 1.69 18.87 -23.27
C LYS A 499 2.64 18.89 -24.47
N PRO A 500 2.15 19.12 -25.70
CA PRO A 500 3.02 19.23 -26.86
C PRO A 500 3.86 20.52 -26.82
N MET A 501 5.03 20.47 -27.46
CA MET A 501 5.90 21.63 -27.71
C MET A 501 6.06 21.86 -29.21
N ASP A 502 6.54 23.04 -29.58
CA ASP A 502 6.88 23.33 -30.97
C ASP A 502 8.04 22.40 -31.44
N PRO A 503 7.96 21.77 -32.63
CA PRO A 503 9.00 20.88 -33.11
C PRO A 503 10.39 21.53 -33.24
N ASP A 504 10.46 22.81 -33.62
CA ASP A 504 11.73 23.52 -33.76
C ASP A 504 12.33 23.82 -32.37
N GLU A 505 11.50 24.08 -31.35
CA GLU A 505 11.94 24.16 -29.94
C GLU A 505 12.50 22.82 -29.45
N ILE A 506 11.85 21.70 -29.75
CA ILE A 506 12.32 20.36 -29.37
C ILE A 506 13.70 20.07 -29.97
N VAL A 507 13.87 20.34 -31.26
CA VAL A 507 15.14 20.14 -31.97
C VAL A 507 16.23 21.03 -31.37
N LEU A 508 15.95 22.32 -31.18
CA LEU A 508 16.91 23.25 -30.58
C LEU A 508 17.29 22.82 -29.17
N LEU A 509 16.32 22.45 -28.34
CA LEU A 509 16.57 22.01 -26.96
C LEU A 509 17.52 20.82 -26.93
N ALA A 510 17.22 19.79 -27.73
CA ALA A 510 18.00 18.57 -27.80
C ALA A 510 19.46 18.84 -28.22
N HIS A 511 19.67 19.65 -29.25
CA HIS A 511 21.01 19.97 -29.73
C HIS A 511 21.78 20.89 -28.76
N LEU A 512 21.11 21.87 -28.16
CA LEU A 512 21.75 22.80 -27.22
C LEU A 512 22.07 22.15 -25.85
N LEU A 513 21.29 21.14 -25.43
CA LEU A 513 21.58 20.36 -24.23
C LEU A 513 22.88 19.56 -24.36
N GLY A 514 23.15 18.97 -25.52
CA GLY A 514 24.41 18.31 -25.83
C GLY A 514 25.54 19.32 -26.12
N ASP A 515 25.71 19.69 -27.39
CA ASP A 515 26.88 20.46 -27.86
C ASP A 515 26.67 21.99 -27.89
N GLY A 516 25.62 22.50 -27.26
CA GLY A 516 25.34 23.94 -27.20
C GLY A 516 25.97 24.67 -26.02
N CYS A 517 26.26 25.95 -26.24
CA CYS A 517 26.64 26.91 -25.20
C CYS A 517 25.62 28.07 -25.14
N VAL A 518 25.01 28.26 -23.96
CA VAL A 518 24.00 29.30 -23.67
C VAL A 518 24.34 30.04 -22.36
N LEU A 519 25.62 30.16 -22.03
CA LEU A 519 26.07 30.81 -20.78
C LEU A 519 25.86 32.33 -20.82
N ALA A 520 25.59 32.95 -19.67
CA ALA A 520 25.14 34.34 -19.60
C ALA A 520 26.11 35.37 -20.22
N ARG A 521 27.41 35.07 -20.22
CA ARG A 521 28.49 35.93 -20.74
C ARG A 521 29.16 35.39 -22.00
N GLN A 522 28.53 34.44 -22.69
CA GLN A 522 29.05 33.87 -23.93
C GLN A 522 28.02 34.01 -25.06
N PRO A 523 28.48 34.11 -26.33
CA PRO A 523 27.57 34.06 -27.46
C PRO A 523 26.81 32.74 -27.45
N VAL A 524 25.52 32.76 -27.75
CA VAL A 524 24.77 31.52 -27.98
C VAL A 524 25.34 30.87 -29.24
N HIS A 525 25.86 29.66 -29.11
CA HIS A 525 26.44 28.93 -30.24
C HIS A 525 26.30 27.42 -30.06
N TYR A 526 26.32 26.73 -31.20
CA TYR A 526 26.28 25.28 -31.32
C TYR A 526 27.49 24.80 -32.12
N THR A 527 28.12 23.70 -31.68
CA THR A 527 29.33 23.18 -32.32
C THR A 527 29.15 21.72 -32.68
N ASN A 528 29.34 21.35 -33.96
CA ASN A 528 29.29 19.95 -34.36
C ASN A 528 30.12 19.71 -35.63
N ALA A 529 30.53 18.46 -35.87
CA ALA A 529 31.23 18.08 -37.11
C ALA A 529 30.26 17.78 -38.26
N ASP A 530 29.02 17.42 -37.96
CA ASP A 530 28.04 16.97 -38.94
C ASP A 530 27.25 18.15 -39.51
N PRO A 531 27.35 18.44 -40.83
CA PRO A 531 26.59 19.50 -41.47
C PRO A 531 25.07 19.37 -41.27
N ALA A 532 24.53 18.16 -41.25
CA ALA A 532 23.09 17.95 -41.10
C ALA A 532 22.57 18.45 -39.73
N ASN A 533 23.36 18.25 -38.67
CA ASN A 533 23.04 18.74 -37.33
C ASN A 533 23.07 20.28 -37.27
N LEU A 534 24.01 20.91 -37.97
CA LEU A 534 24.06 22.38 -38.04
C LEU A 534 22.87 22.92 -38.83
N ASP A 535 22.56 22.33 -39.99
CA ASP A 535 21.46 22.76 -40.84
C ASP A 535 20.10 22.68 -40.13
N VAL A 536 19.89 21.67 -39.27
CA VAL A 536 18.63 21.55 -38.53
C VAL A 536 18.54 22.59 -37.41
N VAL A 537 19.63 22.83 -36.66
CA VAL A 537 19.69 23.85 -35.61
C VAL A 537 19.48 25.25 -36.18
N GLU A 538 20.15 25.57 -37.30
CA GLU A 538 20.05 26.89 -37.94
C GLU A 538 18.64 27.14 -38.50
N ARG A 539 18.02 26.13 -39.13
CA ARG A 539 16.65 26.24 -39.62
C ARG A 539 15.65 26.41 -38.48
N ALA A 540 15.80 25.65 -37.40
CA ALA A 540 14.93 25.75 -36.24
C ALA A 540 15.07 27.12 -35.55
N ALA A 541 16.31 27.63 -35.39
CA ALA A 541 16.56 28.96 -34.83
C ALA A 541 15.96 30.07 -35.71
N CYS A 542 16.06 29.93 -37.03
CA CYS A 542 15.48 30.87 -37.98
C CYS A 542 13.95 30.88 -37.93
N ARG A 543 13.29 29.71 -38.03
CA ARG A 543 11.82 29.62 -38.03
C ARG A 543 11.19 30.03 -36.72
N ARG A 544 11.77 29.57 -35.59
CA ARG A 544 11.16 29.76 -34.27
C ARG A 544 11.47 31.11 -33.65
N PHE A 545 12.70 31.60 -33.84
CA PHE A 545 13.22 32.80 -33.17
C PHE A 545 13.65 33.91 -34.12
N GLY A 546 13.49 33.74 -35.44
CA GLY A 546 13.90 34.74 -36.43
C GLY A 546 15.43 34.92 -36.53
N ILE A 547 16.21 33.97 -36.03
CA ILE A 547 17.68 34.10 -35.92
C ILE A 547 18.35 33.64 -37.21
N THR A 548 19.11 34.54 -37.82
CA THR A 548 20.02 34.21 -38.92
C THR A 548 21.37 33.76 -38.35
N ALA A 549 21.65 32.47 -38.48
CA ALA A 549 22.88 31.89 -37.96
C ALA A 549 24.12 32.30 -38.77
N ARG A 550 25.27 32.38 -38.09
CA ARG A 550 26.58 32.60 -38.70
C ARG A 550 27.46 31.37 -38.48
N ARG A 551 27.70 30.61 -39.54
CA ARG A 551 28.54 29.41 -39.51
C ARG A 551 30.01 29.74 -39.77
N VAL A 552 30.91 29.18 -38.97
CA VAL A 552 32.37 29.35 -39.07
C VAL A 552 33.04 27.98 -38.95
N GLN A 553 33.89 27.63 -39.91
CA GLN A 553 34.66 26.39 -39.86
C GLN A 553 35.87 26.52 -38.94
N GLN A 554 36.08 25.56 -38.07
CA GLN A 554 37.29 25.43 -37.25
C GLN A 554 37.87 24.02 -37.40
N SER A 555 38.85 23.88 -38.30
CA SER A 555 39.48 22.61 -38.62
C SER A 555 38.46 21.54 -39.07
N ARG A 556 38.21 20.51 -38.25
CA ARG A 556 37.29 19.38 -38.53
C ARG A 556 35.85 19.60 -38.04
N TRP A 557 35.56 20.73 -37.38
CA TRP A 557 34.26 21.03 -36.78
C TRP A 557 33.75 22.39 -37.27
N TRP A 558 32.47 22.66 -37.09
CA TRP A 558 31.86 23.94 -37.41
C TRP A 558 31.18 24.54 -36.18
N HIS A 559 31.33 25.84 -36.01
CA HIS A 559 30.58 26.63 -35.04
C HIS A 559 29.46 27.37 -35.75
N SER A 560 28.24 27.20 -35.26
CA SER A 560 27.09 28.02 -35.66
C SER A 560 26.77 29.00 -34.53
N TYR A 561 27.06 30.28 -34.76
CA TYR A 561 26.67 31.35 -33.86
C TYR A 561 25.22 31.72 -34.11
N LEU A 562 24.43 31.86 -33.05
CA LEU A 562 23.00 32.17 -33.08
C LEU A 562 22.76 33.57 -32.49
N PRO A 563 23.11 34.64 -33.22
CA PRO A 563 23.00 36.01 -32.71
C PRO A 563 21.54 36.42 -32.51
N SER A 564 21.31 37.41 -31.65
CA SER A 564 19.98 38.00 -31.50
C SER A 564 19.54 38.65 -32.82
N PRO A 565 18.26 38.52 -33.22
CA PRO A 565 17.73 39.18 -34.42
C PRO A 565 17.54 40.70 -34.22
N HIS A 566 17.68 41.18 -32.98
CA HIS A 566 17.49 42.58 -32.60
C HIS A 566 18.64 43.06 -31.71
N HIS A 567 18.83 44.39 -31.65
CA HIS A 567 19.78 45.01 -30.72
C HIS A 567 19.42 44.71 -29.26
N LEU A 568 20.40 44.19 -28.52
CA LEU A 568 20.29 43.91 -27.09
C LEU A 568 20.53 45.20 -26.30
N THR A 569 19.52 45.70 -25.61
CA THR A 569 19.59 46.83 -24.67
C THR A 569 19.47 46.33 -23.22
N HIS A 570 19.54 47.20 -22.21
CA HIS A 570 19.32 46.82 -20.82
C HIS A 570 18.01 46.02 -20.65
N GLY A 571 18.11 44.83 -20.07
CA GLY A 571 16.97 43.93 -19.82
C GLY A 571 16.53 43.08 -21.02
N ARG A 572 17.09 43.28 -22.23
CA ARG A 572 16.72 42.49 -23.42
C ARG A 572 17.79 41.44 -23.70
N ARG A 573 17.42 40.16 -23.62
CA ARG A 573 18.31 39.01 -23.88
C ARG A 573 18.10 38.43 -25.29
N ASN A 574 19.06 37.62 -25.73
CA ASN A 574 18.90 36.76 -26.91
C ASN A 574 17.62 35.92 -26.74
N PRO A 575 16.73 35.81 -27.75
CA PRO A 575 15.48 35.06 -27.63
C PRO A 575 15.65 33.59 -27.22
N ILE A 576 16.69 32.92 -27.72
CA ILE A 576 17.01 31.53 -27.31
C ILE A 576 17.42 31.52 -25.85
N ALA A 577 18.25 32.46 -25.40
CA ALA A 577 18.66 32.53 -23.99
C ALA A 577 17.46 32.80 -23.07
N ALA A 578 16.56 33.72 -23.43
CA ALA A 578 15.35 33.99 -22.65
C ALA A 578 14.41 32.78 -22.56
N TRP A 579 14.23 32.05 -23.66
CA TRP A 579 13.47 30.79 -23.67
C TRP A 579 14.15 29.70 -22.84
N TRP A 580 15.48 29.57 -22.95
CA TRP A 580 16.30 28.62 -22.20
C TRP A 580 16.24 28.84 -20.68
N ASP A 581 16.15 30.10 -20.25
CA ASP A 581 15.98 30.46 -18.83
C ASP A 581 14.64 29.98 -18.28
N GLY A 582 13.57 30.10 -19.07
CA GLY A 582 12.24 29.62 -18.72
C GLY A 582 12.16 28.10 -18.52
N LEU A 583 13.16 27.34 -19.01
CA LEU A 583 13.29 25.90 -18.80
C LEU A 583 14.14 25.55 -17.57
N GLY A 584 14.58 26.54 -16.78
CA GLY A 584 15.44 26.33 -15.61
C GLY A 584 16.89 26.00 -15.96
N LEU A 585 17.31 26.21 -17.22
CA LEU A 585 18.65 25.88 -17.70
C LEU A 585 19.62 27.08 -17.73
N HIS A 586 19.24 28.20 -17.10
CA HIS A 586 20.03 29.44 -17.08
C HIS A 586 21.42 29.23 -16.46
N ASP A 587 22.45 29.67 -17.19
CA ASP A 587 23.87 29.68 -16.77
C ASP A 587 24.41 28.34 -16.22
N LEU A 588 23.78 27.23 -16.60
CA LEU A 588 24.21 25.89 -16.19
C LEU A 588 25.41 25.40 -16.99
N ARG A 589 26.40 24.85 -16.27
CA ARG A 589 27.52 24.12 -16.88
C ARG A 589 27.09 22.71 -17.30
N SER A 590 27.89 22.05 -18.14
CA SER A 590 27.59 20.71 -18.67
C SER A 590 27.24 19.66 -17.62
N TRP A 591 27.87 19.70 -16.45
CA TRP A 591 27.63 18.79 -15.32
C TRP A 591 26.38 19.11 -14.49
N GLN A 592 25.79 20.30 -14.69
CA GLN A 592 24.57 20.75 -14.00
C GLN A 592 23.31 20.65 -14.88
N LYS A 593 23.47 20.49 -16.19
CA LYS A 593 22.34 20.36 -17.14
C LYS A 593 21.43 19.20 -16.73
N PHE A 594 20.13 19.30 -17.01
CA PHE A 594 19.14 18.26 -16.77
C PHE A 594 18.09 18.28 -17.89
N ILE A 595 17.19 17.29 -17.90
CA ILE A 595 16.05 17.27 -18.82
C ILE A 595 14.93 18.13 -18.23
N PRO A 596 14.47 19.21 -18.89
CA PRO A 596 13.42 20.07 -18.35
C PRO A 596 12.05 19.39 -18.28
N ASP A 597 11.23 19.77 -17.30
CA ASP A 597 9.89 19.19 -17.05
C ASP A 597 8.97 19.16 -18.30
N PRO A 598 8.93 20.19 -19.17
CA PRO A 598 8.12 20.14 -20.38
C PRO A 598 8.45 18.95 -21.30
N VAL A 599 9.70 18.44 -21.28
CA VAL A 599 10.10 17.27 -22.09
C VAL A 599 9.48 15.98 -21.56
N HIS A 600 9.30 15.86 -20.24
CA HIS A 600 8.68 14.70 -19.61
C HIS A 600 7.18 14.59 -19.98
N ALA A 601 6.53 15.74 -20.16
CA ALA A 601 5.12 15.85 -20.53
C ALA A 601 4.83 15.64 -22.04
N LEU A 602 5.85 15.47 -22.89
CA LEU A 602 5.67 15.42 -24.35
C LEU A 602 4.84 14.20 -24.82
N PRO A 603 4.06 14.33 -25.91
CA PRO A 603 3.53 13.18 -26.64
C PRO A 603 4.65 12.24 -27.09
N ARG A 604 4.36 10.94 -27.22
CA ARG A 604 5.37 9.91 -27.53
C ARG A 604 6.15 10.19 -28.82
N GLU A 605 5.50 10.75 -29.84
CA GLU A 605 6.13 11.12 -31.12
C GLU A 605 7.13 12.27 -30.97
N GLN A 606 6.75 13.30 -30.21
CA GLN A 606 7.61 14.45 -29.92
C GLN A 606 8.78 14.08 -29.00
N LEU A 607 8.55 13.19 -28.04
CA LEU A 607 9.62 12.64 -27.22
C LEU A 607 10.62 11.82 -28.05
N ALA A 608 10.13 11.05 -29.04
CA ALA A 608 11.00 10.34 -29.98
C ALA A 608 11.83 11.31 -30.83
N LEU A 609 11.25 12.44 -31.26
CA LEU A 609 11.97 13.52 -31.95
C LEU A 609 13.07 14.11 -31.05
N PHE A 610 12.74 14.45 -29.80
CA PHE A 610 13.71 14.95 -28.82
C PHE A 610 14.89 13.99 -28.65
N LEU A 611 14.61 12.71 -28.34
CA LEU A 611 15.64 11.70 -28.12
C LEU A 611 16.49 11.45 -29.37
N ARG A 612 15.89 11.45 -30.56
CA ARG A 612 16.59 11.27 -31.85
C ARG A 612 17.64 12.37 -32.07
N HIS A 613 17.27 13.62 -31.81
CA HIS A 613 18.15 14.78 -31.98
C HIS A 613 19.18 14.88 -30.86
N LEU A 614 18.80 14.53 -29.62
CA LEU A 614 19.74 14.51 -28.51
C LEU A 614 20.81 13.44 -28.75
N TRP A 615 20.45 12.25 -29.24
CA TRP A 615 21.44 11.21 -29.54
C TRP A 615 22.41 11.58 -30.68
N ALA A 616 22.10 12.60 -31.48
CA ALA A 616 23.00 13.08 -32.53
C ALA A 616 24.18 13.91 -32.00
N THR A 617 24.14 14.34 -30.73
CA THR A 617 25.20 15.12 -30.06
C THR A 617 26.23 14.19 -29.40
N ASP A 618 26.06 13.89 -28.11
CA ASP A 618 26.95 13.05 -27.29
C ASP A 618 26.60 11.54 -27.37
N GLY A 619 25.60 11.17 -28.16
CA GLY A 619 25.18 9.79 -28.37
C GLY A 619 26.07 9.02 -29.35
N SER A 620 26.37 7.76 -29.05
CA SER A 620 27.20 6.89 -29.89
C SER A 620 26.37 5.76 -30.48
N LEU A 621 26.55 5.53 -31.78
CA LEU A 621 26.06 4.38 -32.53
C LEU A 621 27.21 3.82 -33.38
N THR A 622 27.81 2.72 -32.94
CA THR A 622 28.98 2.12 -33.60
C THR A 622 28.83 0.60 -33.73
N ILE A 623 29.40 0.06 -34.80
CA ILE A 623 29.52 -1.38 -35.04
C ILE A 623 30.97 -1.76 -34.69
N THR A 624 31.16 -2.76 -33.84
CA THR A 624 32.50 -3.21 -33.44
C THR A 624 33.20 -3.97 -34.58
N ARG A 625 34.53 -3.82 -34.67
CA ARG A 625 35.37 -4.40 -35.74
C ARG A 625 35.40 -5.94 -35.79
N SER A 626 34.94 -6.62 -34.74
CA SER A 626 34.97 -8.08 -34.59
C SER A 626 33.68 -8.80 -35.01
N GLY A 627 32.72 -8.10 -35.63
CA GLY A 627 31.45 -8.71 -36.04
C GLY A 627 30.46 -8.97 -34.89
N ALA A 628 30.61 -8.37 -33.71
CA ALA A 628 29.63 -8.34 -32.59
C ALA A 628 30.03 -7.36 -31.47
N PRO A 629 29.12 -6.61 -30.78
CA PRO A 629 27.74 -6.18 -31.08
C PRO A 629 27.62 -4.69 -31.47
N VAL A 630 26.41 -4.24 -31.89
CA VAL A 630 26.06 -2.82 -32.00
C VAL A 630 26.22 -2.16 -30.63
N ARG A 631 26.97 -1.06 -30.58
CA ARG A 631 27.21 -0.28 -29.37
C ARG A 631 26.41 1.00 -29.42
N LEU A 632 25.41 1.09 -28.54
CA LEU A 632 24.49 2.21 -28.41
C LEU A 632 24.55 2.77 -26.98
N TYR A 633 25.08 3.98 -26.84
CA TYR A 633 25.17 4.66 -25.54
C TYR A 633 25.11 6.17 -25.67
N TYR A 634 24.81 6.87 -24.58
CA TYR A 634 24.90 8.33 -24.45
C TYR A 634 25.84 8.67 -23.29
N SER A 635 26.73 9.65 -23.46
CA SER A 635 27.68 10.08 -22.42
C SER A 635 27.38 11.49 -21.95
N SER A 636 27.45 11.75 -20.64
CA SER A 636 27.41 13.10 -20.11
C SER A 636 28.16 13.20 -18.79
N THR A 637 28.68 14.39 -18.49
CA THR A 637 29.20 14.70 -17.14
C THR A 637 28.09 15.04 -16.16
N SER A 638 26.85 15.25 -16.61
CA SER A 638 25.69 15.44 -15.73
C SER A 638 25.03 14.11 -15.40
N ARG A 639 25.01 13.77 -14.12
CA ARG A 639 24.28 12.61 -13.62
C ARG A 639 22.77 12.80 -13.75
N ARG A 640 22.26 14.00 -13.46
CA ARG A 640 20.83 14.31 -13.50
C ARG A 640 20.25 14.21 -14.91
N LEU A 641 21.00 14.64 -15.92
CA LEU A 641 20.61 14.48 -17.33
C LEU A 641 20.52 12.99 -17.71
N ILE A 642 21.48 12.18 -17.28
CA ILE A 642 21.51 10.74 -17.56
C ILE A 642 20.37 9.99 -16.86
N ASP A 643 20.06 10.33 -15.61
CA ASP A 643 18.93 9.74 -14.89
C ASP A 643 17.60 10.08 -15.59
N GLY A 644 17.42 11.34 -16.01
CA GLY A 644 16.27 11.78 -16.80
C GLY A 644 16.15 11.03 -18.14
N LEU A 645 17.26 10.81 -18.85
CA LEU A 645 17.26 9.99 -20.07
C LEU A 645 16.90 8.53 -19.81
N GLN A 646 17.43 7.93 -18.74
CA GLN A 646 17.09 6.56 -18.35
C GLN A 646 15.59 6.42 -18.08
N GLN A 647 14.96 7.46 -17.53
CA GLN A 647 13.53 7.49 -17.29
C GLN A 647 12.72 7.68 -18.60
N LEU A 648 13.10 8.63 -19.46
CA LEU A 648 12.40 8.88 -20.73
C LEU A 648 12.37 7.63 -21.64
N LEU A 649 13.42 6.82 -21.61
CA LEU A 649 13.49 5.56 -22.38
C LEU A 649 12.46 4.51 -21.92
N LEU A 650 11.99 4.57 -20.67
CA LEU A 650 10.94 3.66 -20.17
C LEU A 650 9.61 3.84 -20.90
N ARG A 651 9.33 5.04 -21.44
CA ARG A 651 8.15 5.31 -22.29
C ARG A 651 8.19 4.61 -23.65
N PHE A 652 9.33 4.02 -24.00
CA PHE A 652 9.51 3.19 -25.18
C PHE A 652 9.77 1.73 -24.83
N ASP A 653 9.57 1.35 -23.57
CA ASP A 653 9.88 0.01 -23.05
C ASP A 653 11.36 -0.36 -23.29
N ILE A 654 12.25 0.64 -23.21
CA ILE A 654 13.69 0.49 -23.42
C ILE A 654 14.37 0.56 -22.05
N GLN A 655 14.95 -0.57 -21.64
CA GLN A 655 15.79 -0.63 -20.46
C GLN A 655 17.21 -0.18 -20.79
N SER A 656 17.85 0.52 -19.87
CA SER A 656 19.23 0.99 -20.02
C SER A 656 19.99 0.92 -18.70
N ARG A 657 21.31 0.79 -18.79
CA ARG A 657 22.21 0.77 -17.64
C ARG A 657 23.10 2.01 -17.63
N VAL A 658 23.26 2.62 -16.45
CA VAL A 658 24.20 3.72 -16.23
C VAL A 658 25.50 3.17 -15.66
N THR A 659 26.63 3.52 -16.27
CA THR A 659 27.98 3.19 -15.78
C THR A 659 28.80 4.46 -15.64
N THR A 660 29.54 4.59 -14.54
CA THR A 660 30.48 5.69 -14.34
C THR A 660 31.84 5.33 -14.94
N VAL A 661 32.38 6.21 -15.79
CA VAL A 661 33.70 6.10 -16.40
C VAL A 661 34.56 7.26 -15.90
N MET A 662 35.64 6.92 -15.20
CA MET A 662 36.64 7.89 -14.75
C MET A 662 37.78 7.97 -15.77
N LYS A 663 38.20 9.18 -16.16
CA LYS A 663 39.35 9.39 -17.05
C LYS A 663 40.37 10.30 -16.36
N GLY A 664 41.35 9.71 -15.67
CA GLY A 664 42.35 10.49 -14.92
C GLY A 664 41.71 11.39 -13.85
N GLU A 665 42.14 12.64 -13.76
CA GLU A 665 41.64 13.66 -12.82
C GLU A 665 40.40 14.42 -13.32
N TYR A 666 39.84 14.07 -14.47
CA TYR A 666 38.64 14.73 -15.01
C TYR A 666 37.38 14.35 -14.23
N CYS A 667 36.35 15.21 -14.31
CA CYS A 667 35.03 14.92 -13.75
C CYS A 667 34.50 13.54 -14.20
N PRO A 668 33.77 12.81 -13.32
CA PRO A 668 33.16 11.54 -13.69
C PRO A 668 32.26 11.71 -14.91
N ASN A 669 32.43 10.81 -15.89
CA ASN A 669 31.56 10.74 -17.05
C ASN A 669 30.58 9.58 -16.88
N TYR A 670 29.29 9.86 -16.99
CA TYR A 670 28.22 8.88 -16.85
C TYR A 670 27.76 8.43 -18.23
N GLN A 671 27.86 7.12 -18.49
CA GLN A 671 27.44 6.51 -19.74
C GLN A 671 26.14 5.73 -19.54
N LEU A 672 25.08 6.16 -20.20
CA LEU A 672 23.84 5.40 -20.33
C LEU A 672 23.96 4.47 -21.53
N ARG A 673 23.88 3.17 -21.29
CA ARG A 673 24.03 2.12 -22.30
C ARG A 673 22.70 1.42 -22.54
N ILE A 674 22.35 1.27 -23.82
CA ILE A 674 21.22 0.44 -24.26
C ILE A 674 21.82 -0.88 -24.75
N ASP A 675 21.82 -1.86 -23.86
CA ASP A 675 22.30 -3.22 -24.14
C ASP A 675 21.08 -4.14 -24.44
N GLY A 676 21.33 -5.24 -25.16
CA GLY A 676 20.30 -6.22 -25.50
C GLY A 676 19.63 -5.95 -26.86
N VAL A 677 19.45 -7.03 -27.64
CA VAL A 677 18.98 -6.97 -29.03
C VAL A 677 17.60 -6.31 -29.13
N GLU A 678 16.68 -6.64 -28.22
CA GLU A 678 15.33 -6.09 -28.24
C GLU A 678 15.28 -4.59 -27.97
N HIS A 679 15.98 -4.12 -26.93
CA HIS A 679 16.00 -2.70 -26.56
C HIS A 679 16.73 -1.86 -27.63
N GLN A 680 17.82 -2.38 -28.19
CA GLN A 680 18.52 -1.75 -29.31
C GLN A 680 17.63 -1.67 -30.55
N ARG A 681 16.91 -2.74 -30.92
CA ARG A 681 15.97 -2.75 -32.04
C ARG A 681 14.84 -1.74 -31.81
N ARG A 682 14.24 -1.71 -30.61
CA ARG A 682 13.19 -0.73 -30.25
C ARG A 682 13.70 0.70 -30.39
N PHE A 683 14.89 1.00 -29.87
CA PHE A 683 15.50 2.32 -30.00
C PHE A 683 15.69 2.72 -31.47
N LEU A 684 16.34 1.84 -32.25
CA LEU A 684 16.67 2.12 -33.66
C LEU A 684 15.41 2.27 -34.54
N THR A 685 14.35 1.53 -34.24
CA THR A 685 13.09 1.54 -35.01
C THR A 685 12.18 2.70 -34.62
N ARG A 686 12.03 2.97 -33.31
CA ARG A 686 11.05 3.95 -32.79
C ARG A 686 11.65 5.36 -32.65
N ILE A 687 12.93 5.46 -32.30
CA ILE A 687 13.61 6.73 -32.03
C ILE A 687 14.58 7.05 -33.17
N GLY A 688 15.57 6.19 -33.40
CA GLY A 688 16.65 6.43 -34.37
C GLY A 688 17.64 7.53 -33.93
N VAL A 689 18.51 7.94 -34.84
CA VAL A 689 19.51 9.01 -34.59
C VAL A 689 19.51 9.95 -35.78
N HIS A 690 19.59 11.27 -35.53
CA HIS A 690 19.67 12.26 -36.62
C HIS A 690 21.09 12.35 -37.23
N GLY A 691 21.18 12.90 -38.44
CA GLY A 691 22.43 13.19 -39.14
C GLY A 691 23.13 11.97 -39.75
N THR A 692 24.40 12.13 -40.05
CA THR A 692 25.29 11.12 -40.65
C THR A 692 25.35 9.83 -39.84
N ARG A 693 25.24 9.93 -38.49
CA ARG A 693 25.16 8.75 -37.61
C ARG A 693 23.90 7.92 -37.85
N GLY A 694 22.78 8.58 -38.15
CA GLY A 694 21.52 7.95 -38.50
C GLY A 694 21.59 7.06 -39.76
N GLY A 695 22.50 7.36 -40.69
CA GLY A 695 22.72 6.53 -41.88
C GLY A 695 23.14 5.09 -41.58
N LYS A 696 23.67 4.82 -40.38
CA LYS A 696 24.06 3.47 -39.93
C LYS A 696 22.91 2.65 -39.34
N VAL A 697 21.73 3.24 -39.15
CA VAL A 697 20.59 2.57 -38.51
C VAL A 697 20.16 1.30 -39.28
N PRO A 698 20.00 1.31 -40.62
CA PRO A 698 19.63 0.10 -41.37
C PRO A 698 20.66 -1.03 -41.24
N GLU A 699 21.96 -0.69 -41.29
CA GLU A 699 23.06 -1.65 -41.12
C GLU A 699 23.03 -2.27 -39.71
N CYS A 700 22.83 -1.44 -38.67
CA CYS A 700 22.69 -1.90 -37.30
C CYS A 700 21.47 -2.82 -37.10
N LEU A 701 20.32 -2.49 -37.70
CA LEU A 701 19.11 -3.33 -37.62
C LEU A 701 19.34 -4.70 -38.28
N ALA A 702 19.93 -4.73 -39.47
CA ALA A 702 20.26 -5.99 -40.15
C ALA A 702 21.20 -6.89 -39.31
N LEU A 703 22.17 -6.30 -38.61
CA LEU A 703 23.06 -7.03 -37.71
C LEU A 703 22.38 -7.56 -36.43
N LEU A 704 21.27 -6.94 -36.02
CA LEU A 704 20.48 -7.35 -34.85
C LEU A 704 19.47 -8.45 -35.20
N ASP A 705 18.94 -8.49 -36.41
CA ASP A 705 17.95 -9.47 -36.85
C ASP A 705 18.50 -10.90 -36.91
N GLY A 706 19.79 -11.07 -37.20
CA GLY A 706 20.46 -12.37 -37.16
C GLY A 706 20.87 -12.87 -35.77
N ARG A 707 20.50 -12.18 -34.68
CA ARG A 707 20.99 -12.50 -33.32
C ARG A 707 19.89 -12.94 -32.37
N VAL A 708 20.16 -14.05 -31.68
CA VAL A 708 19.36 -14.49 -30.53
C VAL A 708 19.64 -13.56 -29.34
N ALA A 709 18.60 -12.95 -28.80
CA ALA A 709 18.70 -12.07 -27.64
C ALA A 709 19.30 -12.81 -26.43
N ASN A 710 20.15 -12.12 -25.65
CA ASN A 710 20.66 -12.69 -24.40
C ASN A 710 19.49 -12.85 -23.41
N PRO A 711 19.21 -14.06 -22.93
CA PRO A 711 18.00 -14.35 -22.19
C PRO A 711 17.97 -13.91 -20.72
N ASN A 712 19.06 -13.37 -20.18
CA ASN A 712 19.26 -13.21 -18.73
C ASN A 712 19.19 -11.75 -18.24
N VAL A 713 18.35 -10.91 -18.85
CA VAL A 713 18.28 -9.46 -18.50
C VAL A 713 17.01 -9.09 -17.73
N ASP A 714 15.82 -9.49 -18.21
CA ASP A 714 14.54 -9.33 -17.51
C ASP A 714 14.07 -10.69 -16.99
N THR A 715 14.57 -11.03 -15.81
CA THR A 715 14.32 -12.30 -15.14
C THR A 715 13.59 -12.09 -13.83
N ILE A 716 12.66 -13.00 -13.56
CA ILE A 716 11.91 -13.09 -12.31
C ILE A 716 12.81 -13.79 -11.27
N PRO A 717 12.88 -13.26 -10.02
CA PRO A 717 13.68 -13.85 -8.96
C PRO A 717 13.32 -15.32 -8.70
N GLN A 718 14.30 -16.09 -8.26
CA GLN A 718 14.10 -17.52 -7.98
C GLN A 718 13.16 -17.78 -6.79
N THR A 719 12.96 -16.79 -5.91
CA THR A 719 12.05 -16.90 -4.75
C THR A 719 10.60 -17.18 -5.15
N VAL A 720 10.24 -17.00 -6.44
CA VAL A 720 8.94 -17.36 -7.02
C VAL A 720 8.78 -18.87 -7.27
N ARG A 721 9.86 -19.65 -7.22
CA ARG A 721 9.84 -21.10 -7.47
C ARG A 721 8.81 -21.86 -6.60
N PRO A 722 8.70 -21.62 -5.27
CA PRO A 722 7.69 -22.26 -4.44
C PRO A 722 6.26 -21.97 -4.93
N TRP A 723 6.00 -20.77 -5.46
CA TRP A 723 4.67 -20.40 -5.98
C TRP A 723 4.31 -21.23 -7.22
N VAL A 724 5.29 -21.51 -8.08
CA VAL A 724 5.09 -22.40 -9.25
C VAL A 724 4.85 -23.84 -8.81
N ILE A 725 5.56 -24.32 -7.78
CA ILE A 725 5.39 -25.67 -7.24
C ILE A 725 3.99 -25.82 -6.61
N ASP A 726 3.55 -24.83 -5.86
CA ASP A 726 2.21 -24.81 -5.26
C ASP A 726 1.10 -24.76 -6.33
N ALA A 727 1.28 -23.93 -7.38
CA ALA A 727 0.34 -23.89 -8.51
C ALA A 727 0.29 -25.22 -9.27
N LEU A 728 1.44 -25.89 -9.45
CA LEU A 728 1.51 -27.25 -10.03
C LEU A 728 0.72 -28.27 -9.22
N ALA A 729 0.87 -28.23 -7.88
CA ALA A 729 0.15 -29.12 -6.99
C ALA A 729 -1.36 -28.90 -7.05
N ARG A 730 -1.80 -27.64 -7.05
CA ARG A 730 -3.23 -27.28 -7.18
C ARG A 730 -3.83 -27.70 -8.52
N ALA A 731 -3.07 -27.59 -9.61
CA ALA A 731 -3.50 -28.03 -10.94
C ALA A 731 -3.45 -29.56 -11.14
N GLY A 732 -2.93 -30.32 -10.16
CA GLY A 732 -2.73 -31.77 -10.31
C GLY A 732 -1.75 -32.14 -11.42
N MET A 733 -0.91 -31.20 -11.87
CA MET A 733 -0.07 -31.35 -13.06
C MET A 733 1.34 -31.79 -12.67
N SER A 734 1.84 -32.86 -13.31
CA SER A 734 3.23 -33.29 -13.11
C SER A 734 4.22 -32.33 -13.79
N HIS A 735 5.47 -32.27 -13.30
CA HIS A 735 6.54 -31.52 -13.97
C HIS A 735 6.75 -31.94 -15.44
N ARG A 736 6.43 -33.19 -15.79
CA ARG A 736 6.53 -33.69 -17.17
C ARG A 736 5.41 -33.13 -18.04
N ALA A 737 4.17 -33.15 -17.53
CA ALA A 737 3.03 -32.55 -18.20
C ALA A 737 3.20 -31.03 -18.38
N LEU A 738 3.77 -30.34 -17.38
CA LEU A 738 4.12 -28.93 -17.53
C LEU A 738 5.16 -28.70 -18.64
N ALA A 739 6.21 -29.53 -18.71
CA ALA A 739 7.21 -29.46 -19.78
C ALA A 739 6.58 -29.47 -21.16
N GLU A 740 5.67 -30.42 -21.35
CA GLU A 740 4.95 -30.64 -22.58
C GLU A 740 4.03 -29.47 -22.90
N ALA A 741 3.25 -28.99 -21.91
CA ALA A 741 2.35 -27.85 -22.05
C ALA A 741 3.08 -26.55 -22.46
N ILE A 742 4.29 -26.31 -21.93
CA ILE A 742 5.07 -25.11 -22.27
C ILE A 742 6.03 -25.31 -23.46
N GLY A 743 6.03 -26.50 -24.10
CA GLY A 743 6.89 -26.84 -25.22
C GLY A 743 8.38 -26.88 -24.89
N GLU A 744 8.75 -27.32 -23.68
CA GLU A 744 10.14 -27.48 -23.23
C GLU A 744 10.50 -28.96 -23.00
N LEU A 745 11.75 -29.32 -23.24
CA LEU A 745 12.26 -30.65 -22.92
C LEU A 745 12.22 -30.89 -21.40
N TYR A 746 11.63 -32.00 -20.99
CA TYR A 746 11.59 -32.40 -19.59
C TYR A 746 12.99 -32.73 -19.07
N CYS A 747 13.43 -32.03 -18.01
CA CYS A 747 14.72 -32.24 -17.36
C CYS A 747 14.59 -32.53 -15.85
N GLY A 748 13.51 -33.20 -15.45
CA GLY A 748 13.24 -33.51 -14.05
C GLY A 748 12.84 -32.28 -13.22
N SER A 749 13.06 -32.36 -11.90
CA SER A 749 12.81 -31.26 -10.96
C SER A 749 13.72 -30.04 -11.18
N TYR A 750 14.81 -30.20 -11.94
CA TYR A 750 15.72 -29.11 -12.32
C TYR A 750 15.10 -28.12 -13.32
N MET A 751 13.93 -28.44 -13.90
CA MET A 751 13.18 -27.53 -14.77
C MET A 751 13.01 -26.13 -14.16
N LEU A 752 12.74 -26.06 -12.85
CA LEU A 752 12.54 -24.81 -12.10
C LEU A 752 13.82 -24.35 -11.34
N GLY A 753 14.97 -24.98 -11.61
CA GLY A 753 16.21 -24.80 -10.84
C GLY A 753 16.18 -25.54 -9.50
N SER A 754 17.25 -25.41 -8.72
CA SER A 754 17.35 -25.87 -7.33
C SER A 754 18.01 -24.82 -6.44
N GLU A 755 17.96 -24.94 -5.12
CA GLU A 755 18.72 -24.04 -4.23
C GLU A 755 20.22 -24.10 -4.52
N ARG A 756 20.75 -25.30 -4.79
CA ARG A 756 22.17 -25.51 -5.13
C ARG A 756 22.55 -25.04 -6.53
N ARG A 757 21.58 -24.93 -7.44
CA ARG A 757 21.75 -24.46 -8.83
C ARG A 757 20.56 -23.61 -9.23
N PRO A 758 20.57 -22.33 -8.83
CA PRO A 758 19.44 -21.44 -9.06
C PRO A 758 19.22 -21.20 -10.55
N ARG A 759 17.95 -21.18 -10.96
CA ARG A 759 17.56 -20.89 -12.35
C ARG A 759 16.51 -19.80 -12.34
N GLU A 760 16.93 -18.60 -12.70
CA GLU A 760 16.01 -17.48 -12.87
C GLU A 760 15.11 -17.71 -14.10
N MET A 761 13.84 -17.34 -13.98
CA MET A 761 12.86 -17.56 -15.04
C MET A 761 12.67 -16.30 -15.86
N ARG A 762 12.63 -16.46 -17.18
CA ARG A 762 12.20 -15.37 -18.06
C ARG A 762 10.74 -15.07 -17.82
N ARG A 763 10.36 -13.80 -17.95
CA ARG A 763 8.97 -13.36 -17.91
C ARG A 763 8.06 -14.10 -18.88
N GLN A 764 8.46 -14.22 -20.16
CA GLN A 764 7.71 -14.99 -21.17
C GLN A 764 7.56 -16.47 -20.82
N ARG A 765 8.58 -17.04 -20.15
CA ARG A 765 8.51 -18.43 -19.69
C ARG A 765 7.54 -18.56 -18.50
N LEU A 766 7.57 -17.61 -17.57
CA LEU A 766 6.61 -17.55 -16.48
C LEU A 766 5.18 -17.38 -17.00
N GLY A 767 4.96 -16.56 -18.04
CA GLY A 767 3.66 -16.42 -18.70
C GLY A 767 3.14 -17.75 -19.24
N ARG A 768 3.94 -18.47 -20.03
CA ARG A 768 3.55 -19.83 -20.52
C ARG A 768 3.27 -20.81 -19.38
N ILE A 769 4.02 -20.74 -18.28
CA ILE A 769 3.76 -21.56 -17.08
C ILE A 769 2.45 -21.14 -16.42
N ALA A 770 2.17 -19.84 -16.32
CA ALA A 770 0.94 -19.31 -15.75
C ALA A 770 -0.28 -19.73 -16.56
N ASP A 771 -0.19 -19.66 -17.90
CA ASP A 771 -1.25 -20.11 -18.81
C ASP A 771 -1.51 -21.62 -18.66
N ALA A 772 -0.45 -22.43 -18.64
CA ALA A 772 -0.56 -23.89 -18.49
C ALA A 772 -1.13 -24.32 -17.13
N LEU A 773 -0.94 -23.52 -16.09
CA LEU A 773 -1.41 -23.78 -14.72
C LEU A 773 -2.67 -23.00 -14.36
N GLU A 774 -3.21 -22.20 -15.27
CA GLU A 774 -4.33 -21.27 -15.06
C GLU A 774 -4.14 -20.37 -13.81
N SER A 775 -2.89 -20.01 -13.51
CA SER A 775 -2.54 -19.28 -12.29
C SER A 775 -2.58 -17.77 -12.50
N LYS A 776 -3.64 -17.13 -11.99
CA LYS A 776 -3.82 -15.66 -12.04
C LYS A 776 -2.64 -14.90 -11.39
N VAL A 777 -2.07 -15.42 -10.30
CA VAL A 777 -0.96 -14.77 -9.58
C VAL A 777 0.33 -14.80 -10.42
N LEU A 778 0.65 -15.94 -11.02
CA LEU A 778 1.84 -16.06 -11.88
C LEU A 778 1.68 -15.24 -13.17
N ALA A 779 0.45 -15.16 -13.70
CA ALA A 779 0.13 -14.31 -14.85
C ALA A 779 0.33 -12.82 -14.52
N ALA A 780 -0.19 -12.36 -13.38
CA ALA A 780 0.01 -10.97 -12.91
C ALA A 780 1.50 -10.63 -12.75
N LEU A 781 2.28 -11.52 -12.13
CA LEU A 781 3.72 -11.32 -12.00
C LEU A 781 4.44 -11.32 -13.35
N ALA A 782 4.02 -12.18 -14.29
CA ALA A 782 4.56 -12.18 -15.64
C ALA A 782 4.22 -10.88 -16.39
N ASP A 783 3.03 -10.32 -16.24
CA ASP A 783 2.60 -9.09 -16.90
C ASP A 783 2.96 -7.79 -16.16
N SER A 784 3.65 -7.90 -15.03
CA SER A 784 3.99 -6.76 -14.17
C SER A 784 4.78 -5.65 -14.86
N ASP A 785 4.54 -4.42 -14.39
CA ASP A 785 5.17 -3.18 -14.88
C ASP A 785 6.55 -2.93 -14.29
N VAL A 786 7.03 -3.86 -13.46
CA VAL A 786 8.30 -3.76 -12.74
C VAL A 786 9.33 -4.75 -13.25
N LEU A 787 10.58 -4.30 -13.26
CA LEU A 787 11.78 -5.08 -13.44
C LEU A 787 12.38 -5.35 -12.06
N TRP A 788 12.91 -6.56 -11.86
CA TRP A 788 13.57 -6.94 -10.62
C TRP A 788 15.07 -6.66 -10.72
N ASP A 789 15.48 -5.43 -10.40
CA ASP A 789 16.87 -4.99 -10.48
C ASP A 789 17.67 -5.39 -9.25
N ARG A 790 18.97 -5.62 -9.43
CA ARG A 790 19.83 -6.23 -8.41
C ARG A 790 20.58 -5.17 -7.61
N VAL A 791 20.57 -5.27 -6.28
CA VAL A 791 21.43 -4.47 -5.40
C VAL A 791 22.90 -4.81 -5.64
N VAL A 792 23.74 -3.80 -5.88
CA VAL A 792 25.19 -3.98 -6.13
C VAL A 792 26.08 -3.36 -5.05
N SER A 793 25.62 -2.32 -4.36
CA SER A 793 26.30 -1.81 -3.17
C SER A 793 25.33 -1.09 -2.23
N ILE A 794 25.63 -1.12 -0.94
CA ILE A 794 24.98 -0.37 0.14
C ILE A 794 26.12 0.25 0.95
N GLU A 795 26.20 1.57 1.01
CA GLU A 795 27.31 2.31 1.61
C GLU A 795 26.77 3.35 2.60
N PRO A 796 27.30 3.46 3.83
CA PRO A 796 26.86 4.49 4.77
C PRO A 796 27.28 5.89 4.28
N LEU A 797 26.38 6.86 4.37
CA LEU A 797 26.63 8.28 4.08
C LEU A 797 26.71 9.15 5.33
N GLY A 798 26.39 8.61 6.51
CA GLY A 798 26.33 9.34 7.76
C GLY A 798 25.01 10.09 7.92
N GLU A 799 25.00 11.07 8.81
CA GLU A 799 23.79 11.82 9.17
C GLU A 799 23.39 12.84 8.10
N GLN A 800 22.14 12.78 7.65
CA GLN A 800 21.56 13.73 6.70
C GLN A 800 20.14 14.13 7.10
N PRO A 801 19.66 15.31 6.67
CA PRO A 801 18.25 15.65 6.72
C PRO A 801 17.42 14.63 5.91
N VAL A 802 16.45 14.02 6.58
CA VAL A 802 15.58 13.02 6.00
C VAL A 802 14.12 13.46 6.03
N PHE A 803 13.38 12.94 5.07
CA PHE A 803 12.02 13.32 4.74
C PHE A 803 11.18 12.08 4.58
N ASP A 804 9.88 12.27 4.69
CA ASP A 804 8.90 11.22 4.44
C ASP A 804 7.67 11.80 3.74
N ALA A 805 6.91 10.92 3.10
CA ALA A 805 5.75 11.27 2.31
C ALA A 805 4.58 10.30 2.56
N THR A 806 3.36 10.83 2.43
CA THR A 806 2.14 10.06 2.65
C THR A 806 1.36 9.86 1.35
N VAL A 807 1.20 8.60 0.93
CA VAL A 807 0.30 8.16 -0.15
C VAL A 807 -0.87 7.32 0.42
N LEU A 808 -2.11 7.71 0.18
CA LEU A 808 -3.27 7.12 0.89
C LEU A 808 -3.75 5.77 0.36
N THR A 809 -3.65 5.50 -0.94
CA THR A 809 -4.32 4.35 -1.57
C THR A 809 -3.47 3.09 -1.55
N THR A 810 -2.26 3.19 -2.08
CA THR A 810 -1.33 2.07 -2.32
C THR A 810 -0.16 2.05 -1.34
N HIS A 811 -0.01 3.12 -0.55
CA HIS A 811 1.03 3.29 0.46
C HIS A 811 2.48 3.14 -0.05
N ASN A 812 2.73 3.44 -1.32
CA ASN A 812 4.06 3.41 -1.89
C ASN A 812 4.20 4.37 -3.07
N PHE A 813 5.42 4.60 -3.53
CA PHE A 813 5.71 5.50 -4.66
C PHE A 813 7.05 5.17 -5.31
N VAL A 814 7.25 5.67 -6.53
CA VAL A 814 8.54 5.58 -7.25
C VAL A 814 9.48 6.70 -6.77
N ALA A 815 10.60 6.33 -6.14
CA ALA A 815 11.64 7.22 -5.65
C ALA A 815 12.99 6.93 -6.35
N ASN A 816 13.57 7.90 -7.06
CA ASN A 816 14.77 7.72 -7.89
C ASN A 816 14.71 6.49 -8.83
N GLY A 817 13.50 6.15 -9.30
CA GLY A 817 13.24 4.97 -10.11
C GLY A 817 13.24 3.63 -9.36
N VAL A 818 13.06 3.63 -8.04
CA VAL A 818 12.94 2.43 -7.18
C VAL A 818 11.63 2.50 -6.39
N MET A 819 10.94 1.37 -6.21
CA MET A 819 9.70 1.32 -5.44
C MET A 819 9.97 1.42 -3.92
N ALA A 820 9.45 2.47 -3.29
CA ALA A 820 9.62 2.85 -1.89
C ALA A 820 8.27 2.84 -1.15
N HIS A 821 8.23 2.34 0.09
CA HIS A 821 7.01 2.27 0.92
C HIS A 821 6.81 3.51 1.80
N ASN A 822 5.57 3.80 2.19
CA ASN A 822 5.21 4.81 3.20
C ASN A 822 5.62 4.41 4.64
N SER A 823 5.50 5.34 5.58
CA SER A 823 5.59 5.04 7.02
C SER A 823 4.29 4.49 7.66
N LEU A 824 4.45 3.72 8.74
CA LEU A 824 3.43 2.98 9.54
C LEU A 824 2.30 3.81 10.17
N GLU A 825 2.42 5.14 10.26
CA GLU A 825 1.58 6.01 11.10
C GLU A 825 0.12 6.16 10.62
N GLN A 826 -0.25 5.60 9.47
CA GLN A 826 -1.42 6.04 8.74
C GLN A 826 -2.74 5.63 9.39
N ASP A 827 -2.86 4.43 9.97
CA ASP A 827 -4.16 3.86 10.36
C ASP A 827 -4.74 4.40 11.67
N ALA A 828 -3.91 5.01 12.52
CA ALA A 828 -4.38 5.64 13.78
C ALA A 828 -5.16 6.93 13.51
N ASP A 829 -6.23 7.16 14.26
CA ASP A 829 -6.97 8.42 14.25
C ASP A 829 -6.34 9.45 15.18
N VAL A 830 -5.90 8.99 16.35
CA VAL A 830 -5.21 9.81 17.36
C VAL A 830 -3.90 9.14 17.74
N VAL A 831 -2.84 9.93 17.80
CA VAL A 831 -1.53 9.49 18.28
C VAL A 831 -1.09 10.39 19.41
N MET A 832 -0.86 9.80 20.57
CA MET A 832 -0.44 10.45 21.80
C MET A 832 0.92 9.94 22.24
N PHE A 833 1.73 10.81 22.84
CA PHE A 833 2.97 10.42 23.50
C PHE A 833 2.99 10.80 24.97
N LEU A 834 3.61 9.95 25.79
CA LEU A 834 3.90 10.27 27.18
C LEU A 834 5.37 10.65 27.33
N TYR A 835 5.61 11.81 27.93
CA TYR A 835 6.94 12.32 28.24
C TYR A 835 7.04 12.74 29.70
N ARG A 836 8.07 12.27 30.39
CA ARG A 836 8.44 12.69 31.75
C ARG A 836 9.92 13.04 31.77
N ASP A 837 10.21 14.31 31.98
CA ASP A 837 11.57 14.84 31.94
C ASP A 837 12.45 14.22 33.04
N GLU A 838 11.87 13.97 34.22
CA GLU A 838 12.52 13.36 35.37
C GLU A 838 13.09 11.94 35.13
N VAL A 839 12.64 11.25 34.07
CA VAL A 839 13.17 9.94 33.67
C VAL A 839 14.56 10.09 33.04
N TYR A 840 14.83 11.23 32.41
CA TYR A 840 16.09 11.53 31.73
C TYR A 840 17.00 12.45 32.54
N ASP A 841 16.42 13.39 33.29
CA ASP A 841 17.14 14.30 34.17
C ASP A 841 16.63 14.16 35.60
N ARG A 842 17.46 13.54 36.45
CA ARG A 842 17.14 13.32 37.87
C ARG A 842 17.07 14.61 38.67
N ASP A 843 17.52 15.75 38.16
CA ASP A 843 17.47 17.06 38.82
C ASP A 843 16.51 18.04 38.14
N SER A 844 15.68 17.53 37.21
CA SER A 844 14.69 18.34 36.48
C SER A 844 13.82 19.20 37.42
N PRO A 845 13.58 20.48 37.09
CA PRO A 845 12.66 21.32 37.84
C PRO A 845 11.20 20.86 37.72
N ASP A 846 10.88 20.05 36.70
CA ASP A 846 9.54 19.54 36.40
C ASP A 846 9.28 18.14 37.01
N LYS A 847 9.94 17.78 38.13
CA LYS A 847 9.72 16.53 38.85
C LYS A 847 8.25 16.33 39.22
N GLY A 848 7.74 15.12 39.01
CA GLY A 848 6.34 14.79 39.22
C GLY A 848 5.38 15.39 38.19
N SER A 849 5.87 16.06 37.13
CA SER A 849 5.07 16.48 35.97
C SER A 849 5.24 15.47 34.83
N ALA A 850 4.16 15.23 34.11
CA ALA A 850 4.15 14.46 32.88
C ALA A 850 3.45 15.23 31.78
N GLU A 851 3.88 15.04 30.54
CA GLU A 851 3.22 15.61 29.36
C GLU A 851 2.57 14.51 28.52
N VAL A 852 1.32 14.76 28.14
CA VAL A 852 0.61 14.02 27.10
C VAL A 852 0.64 14.87 25.83
N ILE A 853 1.39 14.43 24.83
CA ILE A 853 1.59 15.12 23.56
C ILE A 853 0.69 14.47 22.51
N VAL A 854 -0.42 15.12 22.15
CA VAL A 854 -1.25 14.70 21.01
C VAL A 854 -0.56 15.17 19.74
N ALA A 855 0.11 14.24 19.06
CA ALA A 855 0.92 14.54 17.87
C ALA A 855 0.16 14.32 16.56
N LYS A 856 -0.90 13.50 16.57
CA LYS A 856 -1.82 13.32 15.44
C LYS A 856 -3.25 13.30 15.97
N HIS A 857 -4.15 13.98 15.27
CA HIS A 857 -5.58 13.92 15.52
C HIS A 857 -6.33 14.16 14.19
N ARG A 858 -7.01 13.13 13.66
CA ARG A 858 -7.69 13.22 12.34
C ARG A 858 -8.89 14.17 12.32
N SER A 859 -9.54 14.36 13.46
CA SER A 859 -10.84 15.05 13.57
C SER A 859 -10.81 16.28 14.48
N GLY A 860 -9.62 16.71 14.93
CA GLY A 860 -9.51 17.79 15.90
C GLY A 860 -8.08 18.31 16.08
N PRO A 861 -7.86 19.22 17.05
CA PRO A 861 -6.57 19.87 17.26
C PRO A 861 -5.52 18.93 17.86
N ILE A 862 -4.25 19.26 17.58
CA ILE A 862 -3.05 18.68 18.22
C ILE A 862 -2.55 19.60 19.33
N GLY A 863 -1.76 19.08 20.26
CA GLY A 863 -1.18 19.88 21.34
C GLY A 863 -0.69 19.04 22.52
N SER A 864 -0.01 19.69 23.47
CA SER A 864 0.51 19.05 24.67
C SER A 864 -0.25 19.51 25.92
N LYS A 865 -0.61 18.56 26.79
CA LYS A 865 -1.27 18.82 28.08
C LYS A 865 -0.43 18.27 29.22
N ARG A 866 -0.47 18.92 30.39
CA ARG A 866 0.29 18.50 31.58
C ARG A 866 -0.59 17.69 32.53
N LEU A 867 -0.02 16.61 33.04
CA LEU A 867 -0.56 15.77 34.10
C LEU A 867 0.41 15.70 35.27
N VAL A 868 -0.09 15.30 36.43
CA VAL A 868 0.72 15.04 37.63
C VAL A 868 1.04 13.54 37.69
N TRP A 869 2.30 13.20 37.88
CA TRP A 869 2.76 11.82 38.10
C TRP A 869 3.02 11.55 39.59
N LEU A 870 2.28 10.60 40.14
CA LEU A 870 2.44 10.14 41.52
C LEU A 870 3.23 8.83 41.54
N ALA A 871 4.55 8.92 41.74
CA ALA A 871 5.46 7.78 41.66
C ALA A 871 5.17 6.66 42.68
N GLN A 872 4.67 7.01 43.88
CA GLN A 872 4.40 6.03 44.94
C GLN A 872 3.27 5.07 44.57
N SER A 873 2.17 5.60 44.02
CA SER A 873 1.00 4.82 43.60
C SER A 873 0.99 4.50 42.11
N THR A 874 2.04 4.88 41.36
CA THR A 874 2.18 4.67 39.91
C THR A 874 0.94 5.17 39.14
N ARG A 875 0.51 6.41 39.42
CA ARG A 875 -0.76 6.99 38.92
C ARG A 875 -0.53 8.36 38.28
N PHE A 876 -1.35 8.66 37.26
CA PHE A 876 -1.50 10.02 36.71
C PHE A 876 -2.74 10.72 37.29
N GLU A 877 -2.65 12.02 37.54
CA GLU A 877 -3.73 12.86 38.03
C GLU A 877 -3.82 14.16 37.20
N ASN A 878 -4.97 14.83 37.27
CA ASN A 878 -5.17 16.14 36.64
C ASN A 878 -4.23 17.19 37.25
N ALA A 879 -3.63 18.04 36.41
CA ALA A 879 -2.92 19.22 36.89
C ALA A 879 -3.90 20.24 37.47
N ALA A 880 -3.48 21.02 38.46
CA ALA A 880 -4.30 22.11 38.98
C ALA A 880 -4.54 23.14 37.87
N ARG A 881 -5.80 23.42 37.54
CA ARG A 881 -6.17 24.48 36.59
C ARG A 881 -5.59 25.80 37.11
N ARG A 882 -4.76 26.49 36.33
CA ARG A 882 -4.51 27.92 36.58
C ARG A 882 -5.88 28.59 36.43
N ALA A 883 -6.38 29.20 37.51
CA ALA A 883 -7.54 30.05 37.41
C ALA A 883 -7.19 31.17 36.43
N ASP A 884 -7.87 31.19 35.28
CA ASP A 884 -7.80 32.32 34.36
C ASP A 884 -8.31 33.56 35.11
N ILE A 885 -7.45 34.58 35.23
CA ILE A 885 -7.80 35.92 35.70
C ILE A 885 -8.30 36.74 34.52
#